data_AF-A0A524BJB3-F1
#
_entry.id   AF-A0A524BJB3-F1
#
_cell.length_a   1.000
_cell.length_b   1.000
_cell.length_c   1.000
_cell.angle_alpha   90.00
_cell.angle_beta   90.00
_cell.angle_gamma   90.00
#
_symmetry.space_group_name_H-M   'P 1'
#
loop_
_entity.id
_entity.type
_entity.pdbx_description
1 polymer ?
#
loop_
_entity_poly.entity_id
_entity_poly.type
_entity_poly.pdbx_seq_one_letter_code
_entity_poly.pdbx_strand_id
1 'polypeptide(L)'
;LTGLSSDGWTDDTCDGPVNATVRINGKTFTADPAYVVSTSPDWGPSVAEGIVTLYDAIEGGLYTAGRRTKGTTDFSRDIYPIFRRMTDTQWVNEGFFNTNGWGSPADWTTPALRRKLADKSAANRAWRRKIFASFRNPDFGAMEPDLVPALYGDKIAIPPNLVQPRQWLAVTPLQYAHLRAWADGNFTDAGESGAQTLAQIPAAQQPAALDKASFGACLGGAFHPGIEFTWLSRIPWIWTNDMRFASVSSEPDYTDYGPLMTQAIALSRTGPLSKLGPGSIGQWMGLPWHSDSASCRSGYSLATSPVSPTFWPARIPNQVLAEEDYEVVMDASRSLADRRAAFERRRGWERFVAGPTGQQAINAMITDWYKLGVVAQMPGPKDGFFPTTMKVESGVGFAAEPAFDYGAYFTMPQLPQFPIMIGCSDDNSIRLITGNGDESEFWVNKPLARPEGMARDSAGNIDVACIDVGTIAKISPRGFVTSYATGLGTVVGLYMARGNVLYATDFSDDGRVFAITAENTVKTLVPAGSGLKRPIGVIINPVTNTLLITSATDGTVWSINPLDGAVLSKTWITGLIAPRLMCFDLRQQLWVASAGQTAPPVYRFDATGKRLPLQLQGIDVHGIMAVANDSRNRLYITNPLRNLVVRITMSGDVGTAEPFAYAGPNPGGLVFNG
;
A
#
# COMPACT_ATOMS: atom_id res chain seq x y z
N LEU A 1 -1.83 -7.21 -19.45
CA LEU A 1 -0.58 -6.63 -18.92
C LEU A 1 -0.46 -7.08 -17.48
N THR A 2 0.69 -7.61 -17.08
CA THR A 2 0.98 -7.84 -15.65
C THR A 2 1.94 -6.75 -15.19
N GLY A 3 1.86 -6.34 -13.92
CA GLY A 3 2.42 -5.06 -13.45
C GLY A 3 3.89 -4.78 -13.80
N LEU A 4 4.74 -5.81 -14.00
CA LEU A 4 6.18 -5.67 -14.22
C LEU A 4 6.69 -6.29 -15.54
N SER A 5 6.02 -7.32 -16.06
CA SER A 5 6.45 -8.00 -17.29
C SER A 5 5.23 -8.34 -18.13
N SER A 6 5.23 -7.86 -19.37
CA SER A 6 4.13 -8.07 -20.30
C SER A 6 4.64 -8.55 -21.65
N ASP A 7 4.41 -9.82 -21.94
CA ASP A 7 4.75 -10.42 -23.23
C ASP A 7 4.11 -9.64 -24.39
N GLY A 8 4.90 -9.41 -25.44
CA GLY A 8 4.46 -8.71 -26.65
C GLY A 8 4.44 -7.18 -26.54
N TRP A 9 5.00 -6.59 -25.48
CA TRP A 9 5.12 -5.15 -25.31
C TRP A 9 6.56 -4.66 -25.47
N THR A 10 6.67 -3.40 -25.88
CA THR A 10 7.90 -2.60 -25.93
C THR A 10 7.57 -1.18 -25.48
N ASP A 11 8.53 -0.45 -24.92
CA ASP A 11 8.45 0.99 -24.74
C ASP A 11 9.68 1.68 -25.34
N ASP A 12 9.80 3.00 -25.14
CA ASP A 12 10.86 3.86 -25.66
C ASP A 12 11.91 4.24 -24.59
N THR A 13 11.87 3.60 -23.42
CA THR A 13 12.98 3.73 -22.47
C THR A 13 14.21 3.06 -23.05
N CYS A 14 15.37 3.68 -22.84
CA CYS A 14 16.63 3.19 -23.35
C CYS A 14 17.78 3.74 -22.52
N ASP A 15 18.91 3.05 -22.59
CA ASP A 15 20.11 3.44 -21.86
C ASP A 15 21.36 2.97 -22.58
N GLY A 16 22.48 3.65 -22.36
CA GLY A 16 23.73 3.28 -23.01
C GLY A 16 24.91 4.20 -22.74
N PRO A 17 26.11 3.78 -23.18
CA PRO A 17 27.34 4.53 -22.99
C PRO A 17 27.39 5.80 -23.85
N VAL A 18 27.99 6.86 -23.29
CA VAL A 18 28.29 8.10 -24.00
C VAL A 18 29.79 8.30 -24.00
N ASN A 19 30.38 8.34 -25.20
CA ASN A 19 31.81 8.57 -25.41
C ASN A 19 32.03 9.91 -26.09
N ALA A 20 33.06 10.65 -25.67
CA ALA A 20 33.38 11.95 -26.25
C ALA A 20 34.88 12.10 -26.50
N THR A 21 35.20 12.77 -27.60
CA THR A 21 36.57 13.17 -27.94
C THR A 21 36.59 14.69 -28.08
N VAL A 22 37.48 15.37 -27.35
CA VAL A 22 37.59 16.83 -27.34
C VAL A 22 38.88 17.25 -28.06
N ARG A 23 38.78 18.23 -28.95
CA ARG A 23 39.94 18.81 -29.65
C ARG A 23 40.19 20.24 -29.19
N ILE A 24 41.38 20.50 -28.65
CA ILE A 24 41.79 21.83 -28.15
C ILE A 24 43.19 22.15 -28.68
N ASN A 25 43.34 23.27 -29.39
CA ASN A 25 44.63 23.74 -29.94
C ASN A 25 45.39 22.65 -30.73
N GLY A 26 44.68 21.88 -31.57
CA GLY A 26 45.24 20.79 -32.36
C GLY A 26 45.56 19.49 -31.58
N LYS A 27 45.37 19.46 -30.26
CA LYS A 27 45.49 18.25 -29.45
C LYS A 27 44.13 17.57 -29.27
N THR A 28 44.12 16.25 -29.34
CA THR A 28 42.93 15.42 -29.13
C THR A 28 42.99 14.77 -27.75
N PHE A 29 41.89 14.84 -27.00
CA PHE A 29 41.71 14.24 -25.69
C PHE A 29 40.50 13.31 -25.72
N THR A 30 40.62 12.12 -25.15
CA THR A 30 39.49 11.21 -24.95
C THR A 30 38.92 11.46 -23.55
N ALA A 31 37.62 11.71 -23.45
CA ALA A 31 36.95 11.84 -22.17
C ALA A 31 36.68 10.45 -21.57
N ASP A 32 36.66 10.36 -20.24
CA ASP A 32 36.15 9.16 -19.58
C ASP A 32 34.69 8.91 -20.00
N PRO A 33 34.29 7.65 -20.24
CA PRO A 33 32.94 7.34 -20.69
C PRO A 33 31.91 7.71 -19.63
N ALA A 34 30.78 8.26 -20.10
CA ALA A 34 29.58 8.48 -19.32
C ALA A 34 28.50 7.46 -19.73
N TYR A 35 27.31 7.60 -19.16
CA TYR A 35 26.17 6.75 -19.46
C TYR A 35 24.90 7.60 -19.41
N VAL A 36 23.97 7.34 -20.32
CA VAL A 36 22.66 7.98 -20.37
C VAL A 36 21.57 6.95 -20.07
N VAL A 37 20.56 7.36 -19.31
CA VAL A 37 19.37 6.55 -19.03
C VAL A 37 18.16 7.44 -19.33
N SER A 38 17.30 6.99 -20.25
CA SER A 38 15.98 7.55 -20.50
C SER A 38 14.97 6.79 -19.63
N THR A 39 14.08 7.52 -18.97
CA THR A 39 13.15 6.99 -17.98
C THR A 39 11.79 7.68 -18.10
N SER A 40 10.82 7.26 -17.28
CA SER A 40 9.52 7.89 -17.19
C SER A 40 9.62 9.36 -16.74
N PRO A 41 8.58 10.17 -16.97
CA PRO A 41 8.56 11.56 -16.52
C PRO A 41 8.72 11.71 -15.01
N ASP A 42 9.31 12.84 -14.60
CA ASP A 42 9.16 13.35 -13.23
C ASP A 42 7.93 14.25 -13.18
N TRP A 43 6.85 13.77 -12.55
CA TRP A 43 5.64 14.58 -12.33
C TRP A 43 5.73 15.45 -11.08
N GLY A 44 6.82 15.33 -10.29
CA GLY A 44 7.10 16.14 -9.12
C GLY A 44 8.39 16.96 -9.21
N PRO A 45 8.72 17.63 -10.34
CA PRO A 45 10.04 18.23 -10.53
C PRO A 45 10.33 19.40 -9.58
N SER A 46 9.28 20.01 -9.01
CA SER A 46 9.43 21.04 -7.98
C SER A 46 9.58 20.47 -6.57
N VAL A 47 9.28 19.20 -6.35
CA VAL A 47 9.45 18.51 -5.07
C VAL A 47 10.94 18.22 -4.86
N ALA A 48 11.39 18.26 -3.62
CA ALA A 48 12.73 17.87 -3.25
C ALA A 48 13.00 16.43 -3.69
N GLU A 49 14.29 16.10 -3.79
CA GLU A 49 14.70 14.75 -4.15
C GLU A 49 14.12 13.69 -3.20
N GLY A 50 14.05 12.43 -3.64
CA GLY A 50 13.63 11.33 -2.78
C GLY A 50 14.42 11.28 -1.48
N ILE A 51 13.75 10.86 -0.39
CA ILE A 51 14.37 10.78 0.95
C ILE A 51 15.69 9.99 0.91
N VAL A 52 15.73 8.93 0.10
CA VAL A 52 16.94 8.25 -0.35
C VAL A 52 17.04 8.44 -1.87
N THR A 53 18.09 9.14 -2.32
CA THR A 53 18.37 9.36 -3.75
C THR A 53 19.26 8.25 -4.31
N LEU A 54 19.36 8.15 -5.64
CA LEU A 54 20.27 7.21 -6.30
C LEU A 54 21.73 7.48 -5.90
N TYR A 55 22.09 8.76 -5.72
CA TYR A 55 23.40 9.15 -5.16
C TYR A 55 23.63 8.55 -3.78
N ASP A 56 22.64 8.66 -2.88
CA ASP A 56 22.69 8.11 -1.53
C ASP A 56 22.83 6.58 -1.55
N ALA A 57 22.15 5.90 -2.48
CA ALA A 57 22.21 4.45 -2.65
C ALA A 57 23.60 3.97 -3.11
N ILE A 58 24.22 4.65 -4.08
CA ILE A 58 25.56 4.34 -4.57
C ILE A 58 26.60 4.59 -3.46
N GLU A 59 26.56 5.77 -2.81
CA GLU A 59 27.39 6.09 -1.63
C GLU A 59 27.27 5.00 -0.55
N GLY A 60 26.04 4.63 -0.19
CA GLY A 60 25.75 3.63 0.83
C GLY A 60 26.30 2.25 0.49
N GLY A 61 26.20 1.84 -0.79
CA GLY A 61 26.77 0.59 -1.29
C GLY A 61 28.30 0.58 -1.20
N LEU A 62 28.96 1.65 -1.66
CA LEU A 62 30.41 1.80 -1.58
C LEU A 62 30.91 1.85 -0.13
N TYR A 63 30.18 2.52 0.77
CA TYR A 63 30.48 2.56 2.20
C TYR A 63 30.40 1.18 2.84
N THR A 64 29.32 0.44 2.56
CA THR A 64 29.14 -0.94 3.06
C THR A 64 30.25 -1.87 2.57
N ALA A 65 30.78 -1.64 1.37
CA ALA A 65 31.91 -2.39 0.81
C ALA A 65 33.29 -1.96 1.33
N GLY A 66 33.37 -0.96 2.23
CA GLY A 66 34.64 -0.41 2.71
C GLY A 66 35.40 0.43 1.66
N ARG A 67 34.74 0.80 0.55
CA ARG A 67 35.33 1.60 -0.54
C ARG A 67 35.10 3.10 -0.39
N ARG A 68 34.16 3.49 0.48
CA ARG A 68 33.91 4.87 0.91
C ARG A 68 34.01 4.94 2.42
N THR A 69 34.57 6.01 2.96
CA THR A 69 34.59 6.25 4.41
C THR A 69 33.50 7.25 4.77
N LYS A 70 33.00 7.21 6.02
CA LYS A 70 31.97 8.14 6.49
C LYS A 70 32.41 9.61 6.47
N GLY A 71 33.69 9.88 6.70
CA GLY A 71 34.19 11.23 6.93
C GLY A 71 33.53 11.94 8.13
N THR A 72 33.80 13.25 8.26
CA THR A 72 33.18 14.12 9.29
C THR A 72 31.72 14.39 8.91
N THR A 73 30.81 14.19 9.86
CA THR A 73 29.39 14.52 9.66
C THR A 73 29.20 16.03 9.66
N ASP A 74 28.56 16.54 8.62
CA ASP A 74 28.13 17.92 8.51
C ASP A 74 26.60 18.02 8.50
N PHE A 75 26.05 18.93 9.28
CA PHE A 75 24.60 19.08 9.45
C PHE A 75 23.91 19.46 8.14
N SER A 76 24.40 20.51 7.48
CA SER A 76 23.79 21.05 6.27
C SER A 76 23.93 20.08 5.09
N ARG A 77 25.03 19.32 5.02
CA ARG A 77 25.27 18.34 3.94
C ARG A 77 24.64 16.96 4.18
N ASP A 78 24.75 16.41 5.38
CA ASP A 78 24.49 14.98 5.63
C ASP A 78 23.20 14.71 6.43
N ILE A 79 22.68 15.71 7.14
CA ILE A 79 21.55 15.54 8.08
C ILE A 79 20.31 16.28 7.62
N TYR A 80 20.40 17.60 7.45
CA TYR A 80 19.26 18.45 7.12
C TYR A 80 18.52 18.03 5.84
N PRO A 81 19.18 17.55 4.77
CA PRO A 81 18.48 17.08 3.57
C PRO A 81 17.48 15.96 3.85
N ILE A 82 17.75 15.02 4.76
CA ILE A 82 16.83 13.92 5.11
C ILE A 82 15.52 14.48 5.66
N PHE A 83 15.61 15.42 6.60
CA PHE A 83 14.46 16.06 7.25
C PHE A 83 13.70 17.01 6.31
N ARG A 84 14.43 17.79 5.52
CA ARG A 84 13.87 18.69 4.50
C ARG A 84 13.05 17.89 3.48
N ARG A 85 13.60 16.80 2.96
CA ARG A 85 12.92 15.93 1.98
C ARG A 85 11.66 15.31 2.57
N MET A 86 11.69 14.80 3.80
CA MET A 86 10.47 14.30 4.47
C MET A 86 9.35 15.35 4.58
N THR A 87 9.72 16.59 4.91
CA THR A 87 8.75 17.71 4.99
C THR A 87 8.21 18.08 3.61
N ASP A 88 9.08 18.09 2.61
CA ASP A 88 8.73 18.54 1.27
C ASP A 88 7.90 17.51 0.48
N THR A 89 7.99 16.22 0.83
CA THR A 89 7.11 15.16 0.33
C THR A 89 5.62 15.42 0.63
N GLN A 90 5.28 16.34 1.55
CA GLN A 90 3.89 16.74 1.85
C GLN A 90 3.09 17.15 0.61
N TRP A 91 3.75 17.67 -0.42
CA TRP A 91 3.09 18.21 -1.60
C TRP A 91 2.58 17.12 -2.56
N VAL A 92 3.03 15.88 -2.36
CA VAL A 92 2.77 14.74 -3.25
C VAL A 92 2.29 13.49 -2.52
N ASN A 93 2.19 13.55 -1.18
CA ASN A 93 1.63 12.48 -0.37
C ASN A 93 0.95 13.05 0.88
N GLU A 94 -0.33 12.68 1.07
CA GLU A 94 -1.12 13.17 2.20
C GLU A 94 -0.63 12.64 3.56
N GLY A 95 -0.07 11.43 3.60
CA GLY A 95 0.53 10.89 4.83
C GLY A 95 1.66 11.77 5.35
N PHE A 96 2.59 12.15 4.47
CA PHE A 96 3.66 13.10 4.80
C PHE A 96 3.13 14.52 5.08
N PHE A 97 2.04 14.96 4.44
CA PHE A 97 1.38 16.21 4.82
C PHE A 97 0.88 16.18 6.26
N ASN A 98 0.22 15.09 6.66
CA ASN A 98 -0.32 14.93 8.01
C ASN A 98 0.78 14.82 9.07
N THR A 99 1.89 14.12 8.78
CA THR A 99 2.95 13.87 9.77
C THR A 99 4.05 14.91 9.78
N ASN A 100 4.37 15.53 8.63
CA ASN A 100 5.53 16.40 8.45
C ASN A 100 5.20 17.72 7.74
N GLY A 101 3.98 17.90 7.25
CA GLY A 101 3.60 19.06 6.45
C GLY A 101 3.47 20.34 7.25
N TRP A 102 3.15 21.42 6.54
CA TRP A 102 2.98 22.76 7.09
C TRP A 102 2.06 22.77 8.32
N GLY A 103 2.55 23.34 9.41
CA GLY A 103 1.80 23.44 10.67
C GLY A 103 1.82 22.18 11.54
N SER A 104 2.41 21.08 11.06
CA SER A 104 2.62 19.88 11.89
C SER A 104 3.75 20.08 12.91
N PRO A 105 3.75 19.33 14.03
CA PRO A 105 4.86 19.35 15.00
C PRO A 105 6.21 18.90 14.44
N ALA A 106 6.22 18.28 13.25
CA ALA A 106 7.41 17.79 12.57
C ALA A 106 7.58 18.42 11.18
N ASP A 107 7.15 19.68 11.02
CA ASP A 107 7.59 20.56 9.92
C ASP A 107 9.05 20.96 10.15
N TRP A 108 9.95 20.12 9.65
CA TRP A 108 11.38 20.25 9.88
C TRP A 108 11.99 21.48 9.20
N THR A 109 11.24 22.15 8.32
CA THR A 109 11.70 23.33 7.58
C THR A 109 11.46 24.63 8.33
N THR A 110 10.67 24.61 9.41
CA THR A 110 10.48 25.80 10.24
C THR A 110 11.82 26.30 10.82
N PRO A 111 12.03 27.63 10.92
CA PRO A 111 13.27 28.18 11.47
C PRO A 111 13.58 27.68 12.89
N ALA A 112 12.54 27.41 13.69
CA ALA A 112 12.69 26.90 15.05
C ALA A 112 13.20 25.45 15.07
N LEU A 113 12.59 24.54 14.30
CA LEU A 113 13.03 23.14 14.24
C LEU A 113 14.38 22.99 13.55
N ARG A 114 14.65 23.75 12.48
CA ARG A 114 15.98 23.77 11.85
C ARG A 114 17.08 24.15 12.85
N ARG A 115 16.89 25.23 13.62
CA ARG A 115 17.85 25.61 14.68
C ARG A 115 18.01 24.52 15.74
N LYS A 116 16.91 23.86 16.12
CA LYS A 116 16.94 22.77 17.09
C LYS A 116 17.65 21.53 16.56
N LEU A 117 17.50 21.21 15.28
CA LEU A 117 18.25 20.12 14.62
C LEU A 117 19.75 20.43 14.56
N ALA A 118 20.13 21.70 14.32
CA ALA A 118 21.52 22.16 14.26
C ALA A 118 22.18 22.33 15.64
N ASP A 119 21.41 22.45 16.73
CA ASP A 119 21.95 22.62 18.07
C ASP A 119 22.64 21.33 18.56
N LYS A 120 23.98 21.31 18.50
CA LYS A 120 24.85 20.21 18.94
C LYS A 120 25.09 20.15 20.46
N SER A 121 24.54 21.08 21.24
CA SER A 121 24.76 21.17 22.68
C SER A 121 24.40 19.87 23.41
N ALA A 122 25.01 19.68 24.59
CA ALA A 122 24.70 18.56 25.47
C ALA A 122 23.24 18.59 25.95
N ALA A 123 22.68 19.79 26.16
CA ALA A 123 21.29 19.98 26.58
C ALA A 123 20.29 19.44 25.55
N ASN A 124 20.56 19.60 24.26
CA ASN A 124 19.69 19.13 23.18
C ASN A 124 19.95 17.65 22.78
N ARG A 125 20.99 16.99 23.32
CA ARG A 125 21.38 15.62 22.96
C ARG A 125 20.24 14.61 23.15
N ALA A 126 19.53 14.68 24.28
CA ALA A 126 18.43 13.76 24.56
C ALA A 126 17.31 13.85 23.50
N TRP A 127 17.01 15.07 23.05
CA TRP A 127 16.03 15.30 21.99
C TRP A 127 16.53 14.76 20.64
N ARG A 128 17.77 15.03 20.24
CA ARG A 128 18.33 14.46 18.99
C ARG A 128 18.35 12.94 19.00
N ARG A 129 18.70 12.32 20.13
CA ARG A 129 18.65 10.85 20.29
C ARG A 129 17.24 10.29 20.19
N LYS A 130 16.23 11.00 20.72
CA LYS A 130 14.82 10.62 20.55
C LYS A 130 14.41 10.65 19.07
N ILE A 131 14.81 11.67 18.33
CA ILE A 131 14.56 11.75 16.88
C ILE A 131 15.33 10.66 16.13
N PHE A 132 16.60 10.41 16.45
CA PHE A 132 17.36 9.32 15.84
C PHE A 132 16.71 7.95 16.06
N ALA A 133 16.16 7.70 17.26
CA ALA A 133 15.46 6.46 17.56
C ALA A 133 14.16 6.26 16.77
N SER A 134 13.63 7.29 16.09
CA SER A 134 12.50 7.12 15.17
C SER A 134 12.92 6.62 13.79
N PHE A 135 14.22 6.57 13.46
CA PHE A 135 14.70 6.06 12.17
C PHE A 135 14.93 4.56 12.22
N ARG A 136 14.44 3.89 11.18
CA ARG A 136 14.64 2.45 10.96
C ARG A 136 16.12 2.11 10.80
N ASN A 137 16.58 1.05 11.47
CA ASN A 137 17.97 0.61 11.36
C ASN A 137 18.18 -0.18 10.04
N PRO A 138 19.10 0.25 9.14
CA PRO A 138 19.36 -0.44 7.87
C PRO A 138 20.00 -1.83 8.00
N ASP A 139 20.37 -2.26 9.20
CA ASP A 139 20.76 -3.65 9.46
C ASP A 139 19.56 -4.61 9.42
N PHE A 140 18.32 -4.09 9.55
CA PHE A 140 17.07 -4.86 9.55
C PHE A 140 17.05 -6.04 10.54
N GLY A 141 17.69 -5.86 11.71
CA GLY A 141 17.74 -6.89 12.76
C GLY A 141 16.45 -7.08 13.55
N ALA A 142 15.47 -6.18 13.39
CA ALA A 142 14.18 -6.22 14.07
C ALA A 142 13.05 -5.68 13.17
N MET A 143 11.81 -6.03 13.50
CA MET A 143 10.61 -5.49 12.88
C MET A 143 10.33 -4.09 13.39
N GLU A 144 10.40 -3.10 12.50
CA GLU A 144 10.27 -1.67 12.82
C GLU A 144 9.25 -0.98 11.89
N PRO A 145 7.97 -1.40 11.87
CA PRO A 145 6.97 -0.89 10.92
C PRO A 145 6.63 0.59 11.11
N ASP A 146 6.66 1.08 12.35
CA ASP A 146 6.21 2.43 12.72
C ASP A 146 7.31 3.49 12.62
N LEU A 147 8.53 3.09 12.21
CA LEU A 147 9.68 3.99 12.11
C LEU A 147 9.74 4.70 10.73
N VAL A 148 10.48 5.81 10.67
CA VAL A 148 10.64 6.60 9.45
C VAL A 148 11.82 6.11 8.59
N PRO A 149 11.75 6.33 7.26
CA PRO A 149 10.61 6.91 6.53
C PRO A 149 9.43 5.95 6.39
N ALA A 150 8.21 6.50 6.27
CA ALA A 150 6.98 5.75 6.02
C ALA A 150 6.87 5.33 4.54
N LEU A 151 7.93 4.70 4.04
CA LEU A 151 8.06 4.22 2.66
C LEU A 151 8.13 2.69 2.63
N TYR A 152 7.60 2.09 1.56
CA TYR A 152 7.78 0.66 1.30
C TYR A 152 9.24 0.33 1.02
N GLY A 153 9.66 -0.88 1.41
CA GLY A 153 11.01 -1.41 1.22
C GLY A 153 11.10 -2.41 0.08
N ASP A 154 12.33 -2.87 -0.23
CA ASP A 154 12.61 -3.74 -1.38
C ASP A 154 11.94 -5.12 -1.30
N LYS A 155 11.56 -5.57 -0.10
CA LYS A 155 10.87 -6.86 0.13
C LYS A 155 9.39 -6.65 0.47
N ILE A 156 8.80 -5.56 -0.01
CA ILE A 156 7.36 -5.35 0.09
C ILE A 156 6.62 -6.58 -0.43
N ALA A 157 5.72 -7.09 0.39
CA ALA A 157 4.64 -7.96 -0.01
C ALA A 157 3.31 -7.22 0.19
N ILE A 158 2.33 -7.53 -0.64
CA ILE A 158 0.97 -7.04 -0.50
C ILE A 158 0.06 -8.27 -0.47
N PRO A 159 -0.57 -8.61 0.67
CA PRO A 159 -0.51 -7.90 1.96
C PRO A 159 0.88 -7.94 2.65
N PRO A 160 1.15 -7.03 3.60
CA PRO A 160 2.46 -6.91 4.26
C PRO A 160 2.91 -8.21 4.93
N ASN A 161 4.15 -8.60 4.71
CA ASN A 161 4.76 -9.69 5.45
C ASN A 161 5.25 -9.17 6.82
N LEU A 162 4.51 -9.50 7.88
CA LEU A 162 4.77 -9.02 9.25
C LEU A 162 6.00 -9.65 9.93
N VAL A 163 6.74 -10.53 9.24
CA VAL A 163 8.03 -11.04 9.71
C VAL A 163 9.20 -10.63 8.80
N GLN A 164 8.93 -9.79 7.79
CA GLN A 164 9.95 -9.28 6.86
C GLN A 164 10.31 -7.83 7.19
N PRO A 165 11.44 -7.55 7.87
CA PRO A 165 11.80 -6.19 8.25
C PRO A 165 12.11 -5.29 7.04
N ARG A 166 12.45 -5.87 5.88
CA ARG A 166 12.66 -5.15 4.61
C ARG A 166 11.37 -4.82 3.85
N GLN A 167 10.20 -5.05 4.47
CA GLN A 167 8.90 -4.58 3.99
C GLN A 167 8.83 -3.04 3.95
N TRP A 168 9.64 -2.35 4.76
CA TRP A 168 9.73 -0.90 4.84
C TRP A 168 11.15 -0.41 4.56
N LEU A 169 11.26 0.77 3.95
CA LEU A 169 12.55 1.37 3.58
C LEU A 169 13.31 1.86 4.82
N ALA A 170 14.61 1.65 4.87
CA ALA A 170 15.50 2.39 5.77
C ALA A 170 16.33 3.39 4.98
N VAL A 171 16.78 4.46 5.63
CA VAL A 171 17.88 5.29 5.09
C VAL A 171 19.13 4.42 4.87
N THR A 172 20.08 4.85 4.04
CA THR A 172 21.25 4.01 3.74
C THR A 172 22.16 3.82 4.97
N PRO A 173 22.99 2.77 5.02
CA PRO A 173 23.95 2.58 6.12
C PRO A 173 24.84 3.80 6.37
N LEU A 174 25.22 4.53 5.32
CA LEU A 174 26.01 5.76 5.45
C LEU A 174 25.18 6.90 6.08
N GLN A 175 23.97 7.14 5.57
CA GLN A 175 23.05 8.14 6.15
C GLN A 175 22.76 7.84 7.63
N TYR A 176 22.53 6.57 7.98
CA TYR A 176 22.30 6.14 9.36
C TYR A 176 23.53 6.36 10.26
N ALA A 177 24.75 6.13 9.74
CA ALA A 177 25.98 6.43 10.46
C ALA A 177 26.16 7.93 10.72
N HIS A 178 25.79 8.78 9.76
CA HIS A 178 25.76 10.24 9.95
C HIS A 178 24.71 10.66 10.98
N LEU A 179 23.48 10.12 10.90
CA LEU A 179 22.40 10.38 11.86
C LEU A 179 22.81 9.99 13.29
N ARG A 180 23.51 8.87 13.47
CA ARG A 180 24.03 8.46 14.78
C ARG A 180 25.04 9.48 15.32
N ALA A 181 26.01 9.89 14.52
CA ALA A 181 26.99 10.91 14.90
C ALA A 181 26.31 12.25 15.25
N TRP A 182 25.31 12.65 14.46
CA TRP A 182 24.49 13.84 14.73
C TRP A 182 23.74 13.75 16.06
N ALA A 183 23.11 12.61 16.33
CA ALA A 183 22.40 12.36 17.58
C ALA A 183 23.31 12.53 18.81
N ASP A 184 24.56 12.09 18.69
CA ASP A 184 25.56 12.21 19.76
C ASP A 184 26.18 13.61 19.88
N GLY A 185 25.98 14.49 18.89
CA GLY A 185 26.55 15.84 18.83
C GLY A 185 27.90 15.92 18.12
N ASN A 186 28.29 14.87 17.39
CA ASN A 186 29.56 14.75 16.68
C ASN A 186 29.41 15.23 15.23
N PHE A 187 29.10 16.51 15.06
CA PHE A 187 28.91 17.12 13.73
C PHE A 187 29.36 18.59 13.67
N THR A 188 29.67 19.02 12.45
CA THR A 188 29.87 20.43 12.08
C THR A 188 28.63 20.99 11.40
N ASP A 189 28.54 22.31 11.26
CA ASP A 189 27.55 22.93 10.38
C ASP A 189 28.26 23.99 9.55
N ALA A 190 28.69 23.61 8.34
CA ALA A 190 29.35 24.50 7.40
C ALA A 190 28.35 25.46 6.71
N GLY A 191 27.04 25.29 6.94
CA GLY A 191 25.98 25.95 6.19
C GLY A 191 25.76 25.34 4.80
N GLU A 192 24.69 25.75 4.14
CA GLU A 192 24.42 25.37 2.75
C GLU A 192 25.40 26.06 1.80
N SER A 193 25.78 25.39 0.70
CA SER A 193 26.62 26.04 -0.31
C SER A 193 25.85 27.20 -0.95
N GLY A 194 26.45 28.39 -0.96
CA GLY A 194 25.86 29.57 -1.61
C GLY A 194 25.87 29.54 -3.15
N ALA A 195 26.45 28.50 -3.76
CA ALA A 195 26.53 28.36 -5.22
C ALA A 195 25.15 28.06 -5.83
N GLN A 196 24.65 28.98 -6.64
CA GLN A 196 23.39 28.90 -7.38
C GLN A 196 23.61 28.48 -8.85
N THR A 197 24.84 28.60 -9.37
CA THR A 197 25.17 28.25 -10.75
C THR A 197 26.44 27.41 -10.82
N LEU A 198 26.55 26.57 -11.86
CA LEU A 198 27.73 25.72 -12.08
C LEU A 198 29.03 26.55 -12.15
N ALA A 199 28.98 27.75 -12.72
CA ALA A 199 30.13 28.65 -12.85
C ALA A 199 30.68 29.15 -11.50
N GLN A 200 29.87 29.13 -10.44
CA GLN A 200 30.31 29.48 -9.09
C GLN A 200 31.05 28.33 -8.38
N ILE A 201 30.97 27.12 -8.93
CA ILE A 201 31.70 25.95 -8.44
C ILE A 201 33.08 25.93 -9.12
N PRO A 202 34.19 25.75 -8.37
CA PRO A 202 35.52 25.62 -8.97
C PRO A 202 35.54 24.55 -10.07
N ALA A 203 36.20 24.83 -11.20
CA ALA A 203 36.15 23.96 -12.38
C ALA A 203 36.47 22.48 -12.10
N ALA A 204 37.44 22.21 -11.23
CA ALA A 204 37.80 20.84 -10.83
C ALA A 204 36.71 20.09 -10.04
N GLN A 205 35.76 20.82 -9.44
CA GLN A 205 34.65 20.26 -8.65
C GLN A 205 33.34 20.19 -9.46
N GLN A 206 33.26 20.86 -10.61
CA GLN A 206 32.06 20.89 -11.45
C GLN A 206 31.61 19.49 -11.91
N PRO A 207 32.48 18.55 -12.33
CA PRO A 207 32.03 17.22 -12.76
C PRO A 207 31.31 16.45 -11.64
N ALA A 208 31.89 16.41 -10.44
CA ALA A 208 31.28 15.73 -9.30
C ALA A 208 29.97 16.40 -8.86
N ALA A 209 29.85 17.72 -9.01
CA ALA A 209 28.61 18.44 -8.74
C ALA A 209 27.50 18.07 -9.75
N LEU A 210 27.85 17.92 -11.03
CA LEU A 210 26.93 17.46 -12.08
C LEU A 210 26.51 16.00 -11.84
N ASP A 211 27.44 15.11 -11.49
CA ASP A 211 27.13 13.72 -11.15
C ASP A 211 26.16 13.65 -9.95
N LYS A 212 26.43 14.44 -8.91
CA LYS A 212 25.56 14.54 -7.73
C LYS A 212 24.18 15.10 -8.08
N ALA A 213 24.09 16.09 -8.98
CA ALA A 213 22.81 16.62 -9.44
C ALA A 213 22.00 15.57 -10.19
N SER A 214 22.62 14.85 -11.13
CA SER A 214 21.97 13.80 -11.92
C SER A 214 21.50 12.64 -11.05
N PHE A 215 22.39 12.04 -10.24
CA PHE A 215 22.01 10.93 -9.37
C PHE A 215 21.12 11.37 -8.20
N GLY A 216 21.26 12.62 -7.73
CA GLY A 216 20.40 13.19 -6.70
C GLY A 216 18.96 13.32 -7.18
N ALA A 217 18.75 13.59 -8.47
CA ALA A 217 17.42 13.65 -9.07
C ALA A 217 16.76 12.28 -9.28
N CYS A 218 17.46 11.16 -9.10
CA CYS A 218 16.85 9.83 -9.22
C CYS A 218 16.57 9.20 -7.85
N LEU A 219 15.65 8.26 -7.77
CA LEU A 219 15.28 7.59 -6.53
C LEU A 219 16.25 6.45 -6.18
N GLY A 220 16.60 6.34 -4.90
CA GLY A 220 17.54 5.34 -4.38
C GLY A 220 16.90 4.17 -3.65
N GLY A 221 15.58 4.10 -3.61
CA GLY A 221 14.84 3.06 -2.92
C GLY A 221 13.36 3.40 -2.71
N ALA A 222 12.48 2.42 -2.50
CA ALA A 222 12.75 0.98 -2.64
C ALA A 222 13.11 0.57 -4.07
N PHE A 223 13.62 -0.65 -4.26
CA PHE A 223 13.83 -1.24 -5.57
C PHE A 223 12.89 -2.44 -5.74
N HIS A 224 11.69 -2.16 -6.25
CA HIS A 224 10.63 -3.12 -6.58
C HIS A 224 9.84 -2.69 -7.84
N PRO A 225 10.50 -2.37 -8.97
CA PRO A 225 11.93 -2.42 -9.29
C PRO A 225 12.63 -1.06 -9.09
N GLY A 226 11.90 0.05 -8.98
CA GLY A 226 12.43 1.42 -8.96
C GLY A 226 11.65 2.30 -9.95
N ILE A 227 12.14 3.51 -10.23
CA ILE A 227 11.61 4.39 -11.30
C ILE A 227 12.66 4.58 -12.40
N GLU A 228 13.77 5.26 -12.09
CA GLU A 228 14.80 5.60 -13.09
C GLU A 228 15.91 4.56 -13.18
N PHE A 229 16.23 3.94 -12.05
CA PHE A 229 17.32 2.99 -11.88
C PHE A 229 16.93 2.00 -10.77
N THR A 230 17.50 0.80 -10.79
CA THR A 230 17.16 -0.26 -9.82
C THR A 230 18.31 -0.61 -8.86
N TRP A 231 18.17 -1.75 -8.17
CA TRP A 231 19.08 -2.34 -7.19
C TRP A 231 20.54 -2.45 -7.63
N LEU A 232 20.81 -2.45 -8.94
CA LEU A 232 22.14 -2.36 -9.54
C LEU A 232 23.00 -1.26 -8.91
N SER A 233 22.40 -0.11 -8.59
CA SER A 233 23.07 1.03 -7.96
C SER A 233 23.77 0.69 -6.65
N ARG A 234 23.27 -0.31 -5.92
CA ARG A 234 23.83 -0.77 -4.64
C ARG A 234 24.88 -1.87 -4.80
N ILE A 235 25.22 -2.27 -6.03
CA ILE A 235 26.25 -3.29 -6.30
C ILE A 235 27.63 -2.61 -6.37
N PRO A 236 28.49 -2.74 -5.34
CA PRO A 236 29.65 -1.85 -5.23
C PRO A 236 30.65 -2.03 -6.36
N TRP A 237 30.77 -3.25 -6.90
CA TRP A 237 31.81 -3.57 -7.86
C TRP A 237 31.52 -3.10 -9.29
N ILE A 238 30.29 -2.70 -9.61
CA ILE A 238 30.00 -2.08 -10.92
C ILE A 238 30.44 -0.62 -10.98
N TRP A 239 30.81 -0.03 -9.84
CA TRP A 239 31.20 1.38 -9.72
C TRP A 239 32.69 1.55 -9.43
N THR A 240 33.28 2.63 -9.95
CA THR A 240 34.53 3.22 -9.44
C THR A 240 34.26 4.06 -8.19
N ASN A 241 35.30 4.50 -7.48
CA ASN A 241 35.12 5.34 -6.28
C ASN A 241 34.57 6.75 -6.61
N ASP A 242 34.69 7.17 -7.87
CA ASP A 242 34.17 8.43 -8.39
C ASP A 242 32.84 8.22 -9.14
N MET A 243 32.14 7.11 -8.86
CA MET A 243 30.80 6.78 -9.39
C MET A 243 30.73 6.70 -10.93
N ARG A 244 31.78 6.19 -11.57
CA ARG A 244 31.74 5.74 -12.98
C ARG A 244 31.47 4.24 -13.03
N PHE A 245 30.89 3.76 -14.13
CA PHE A 245 30.78 2.31 -14.34
C PHE A 245 32.16 1.70 -14.58
N ALA A 246 32.46 0.60 -13.90
CA ALA A 246 33.75 -0.06 -13.92
C ALA A 246 33.97 -0.95 -15.16
N SER A 247 32.91 -1.27 -15.91
CA SER A 247 32.97 -2.22 -17.04
C SER A 247 31.99 -1.83 -18.14
N VAL A 248 32.14 -0.62 -18.68
CA VAL A 248 31.34 -0.11 -19.80
C VAL A 248 31.67 -0.87 -21.09
N SER A 249 30.65 -1.22 -21.87
CA SER A 249 30.73 -1.83 -23.19
C SER A 249 30.05 -0.92 -24.23
N SER A 250 30.54 -0.90 -25.47
CA SER A 250 29.82 -0.27 -26.59
C SER A 250 28.78 -1.18 -27.23
N GLU A 251 28.87 -2.49 -26.96
CA GLU A 251 28.00 -3.52 -27.53
C GLU A 251 26.97 -4.00 -26.51
N PRO A 252 25.71 -4.28 -26.94
CA PRO A 252 24.72 -4.92 -26.09
C PRO A 252 25.16 -6.34 -25.68
N ASP A 253 24.75 -6.78 -24.48
CA ASP A 253 24.98 -8.16 -24.03
C ASP A 253 23.83 -9.08 -24.47
N TYR A 254 24.09 -9.94 -25.45
CA TYR A 254 23.15 -10.96 -25.94
C TYR A 254 23.37 -12.35 -25.34
N THR A 255 24.14 -12.45 -24.26
CA THR A 255 24.44 -13.75 -23.63
C THR A 255 23.16 -14.38 -23.08
N ASP A 256 22.89 -15.63 -23.45
CA ASP A 256 21.84 -16.43 -22.83
C ASP A 256 22.31 -16.95 -21.47
N TYR A 257 21.73 -16.40 -20.41
CA TYR A 257 22.01 -16.80 -19.02
C TYR A 257 21.11 -17.95 -18.52
N GLY A 258 20.35 -18.57 -19.43
CA GLY A 258 19.42 -19.65 -19.14
C GLY A 258 17.98 -19.16 -18.84
N PRO A 259 17.04 -20.10 -18.64
CA PRO A 259 15.62 -19.79 -18.54
C PRO A 259 15.19 -19.11 -17.23
N LEU A 260 16.10 -18.98 -16.25
CA LEU A 260 15.84 -18.37 -14.96
C LEU A 260 17.02 -17.52 -14.50
N MET A 261 16.81 -16.21 -14.39
CA MET A 261 17.78 -15.29 -13.80
C MET A 261 17.78 -15.43 -12.27
N THR A 262 18.80 -16.07 -11.71
CA THR A 262 18.99 -16.18 -10.26
C THR A 262 19.88 -15.07 -9.73
N GLN A 263 19.83 -14.81 -8.42
CA GLN A 263 20.73 -13.84 -7.77
C GLN A 263 22.22 -14.18 -8.00
N ALA A 264 22.58 -15.47 -7.95
CA ALA A 264 23.96 -15.90 -8.16
C ALA A 264 24.45 -15.58 -9.59
N ILE A 265 23.59 -15.74 -10.59
CA ILE A 265 23.88 -15.39 -11.99
C ILE A 265 23.98 -13.87 -12.14
N ALA A 266 22.97 -13.14 -11.68
CA ALA A 266 22.89 -11.68 -11.81
C ALA A 266 24.08 -10.96 -11.15
N LEU A 267 24.55 -11.46 -10.00
CA LEU A 267 25.67 -10.87 -9.24
C LEU A 267 27.05 -11.44 -9.61
N SER A 268 27.12 -12.41 -10.51
CA SER A 268 28.39 -13.01 -10.92
C SER A 268 29.30 -11.99 -11.61
N ARG A 269 30.61 -12.11 -11.38
CA ARG A 269 31.64 -11.32 -12.09
C ARG A 269 31.76 -11.64 -13.58
N THR A 270 31.10 -12.71 -14.03
CA THR A 270 30.97 -13.08 -15.44
C THR A 270 29.51 -13.07 -15.89
N GLY A 271 28.62 -12.48 -15.08
CA GLY A 271 27.19 -12.36 -15.35
C GLY A 271 26.85 -11.10 -16.14
N PRO A 272 25.55 -10.75 -16.23
CA PRO A 272 25.04 -9.62 -17.01
C PRO A 272 25.68 -8.27 -16.64
N LEU A 273 26.12 -8.12 -15.38
CA LEU A 273 26.71 -6.87 -14.88
C LEU A 273 28.20 -6.71 -15.17
N SER A 274 28.83 -7.72 -15.79
CA SER A 274 30.26 -7.71 -16.13
C SER A 274 30.57 -6.88 -17.38
N LYS A 275 29.56 -6.57 -18.20
CA LYS A 275 29.65 -5.78 -19.43
C LYS A 275 28.41 -4.88 -19.55
N LEU A 276 28.51 -3.65 -19.06
CA LEU A 276 27.40 -2.69 -19.10
C LEU A 276 27.39 -1.96 -20.45
N GLY A 277 26.69 -2.55 -21.41
CA GLY A 277 26.46 -2.01 -22.76
C GLY A 277 25.11 -1.32 -22.90
N PRO A 278 24.70 -0.91 -24.11
CA PRO A 278 23.34 -0.40 -24.34
C PRO A 278 22.26 -1.36 -23.81
N GLY A 279 21.29 -0.83 -23.06
CA GLY A 279 20.16 -1.57 -22.48
C GLY A 279 20.45 -2.29 -21.15
N SER A 280 21.70 -2.32 -20.69
CA SER A 280 22.08 -3.11 -19.49
C SER A 280 21.47 -2.61 -18.19
N ILE A 281 21.08 -1.33 -18.13
CA ILE A 281 20.44 -0.73 -16.95
C ILE A 281 18.93 -0.87 -17.00
N GLY A 282 18.31 -0.54 -18.14
CA GLY A 282 16.86 -0.50 -18.32
C GLY A 282 16.20 -1.88 -18.37
N GLN A 283 16.93 -2.94 -18.77
CA GLN A 283 16.39 -4.31 -18.90
C GLN A 283 15.80 -4.90 -17.61
N TRP A 284 16.03 -4.27 -16.45
CA TRP A 284 15.55 -4.72 -15.14
C TRP A 284 14.29 -3.98 -14.66
N MET A 285 13.85 -2.96 -15.40
CA MET A 285 12.67 -2.16 -15.12
C MET A 285 11.41 -2.84 -15.68
N GLY A 286 10.23 -2.40 -15.26
CA GLY A 286 8.99 -2.96 -15.77
C GLY A 286 8.71 -2.55 -17.21
N LEU A 287 8.12 -3.47 -17.97
CA LEU A 287 7.85 -3.30 -19.41
C LEU A 287 6.35 -3.48 -19.72
N PRO A 288 5.65 -2.44 -20.24
CA PRO A 288 6.12 -1.06 -20.38
C PRO A 288 6.17 -0.33 -19.03
N TRP A 289 7.01 0.70 -18.92
CA TRP A 289 7.18 1.51 -17.70
C TRP A 289 5.86 2.10 -17.18
N HIS A 290 4.86 2.31 -18.04
CA HIS A 290 3.51 2.77 -17.66
C HIS A 290 2.85 1.83 -16.64
N SER A 291 3.09 0.52 -16.76
CA SER A 291 2.54 -0.48 -15.83
C SER A 291 3.12 -0.32 -14.44
N ASP A 292 4.43 -0.05 -14.36
CA ASP A 292 5.11 0.28 -13.12
C ASP A 292 4.50 1.56 -12.54
N SER A 293 4.44 2.65 -13.31
CA SER A 293 3.93 3.94 -12.84
C SER A 293 2.49 3.87 -12.33
N ALA A 294 1.59 3.17 -13.04
CA ALA A 294 0.23 2.91 -12.58
C ALA A 294 0.17 2.05 -11.30
N SER A 295 1.25 1.32 -11.01
CA SER A 295 1.41 0.48 -9.83
C SER A 295 2.34 1.10 -8.78
N CYS A 296 2.69 2.40 -8.85
CA CYS A 296 3.56 3.12 -7.91
C CYS A 296 2.77 3.99 -6.93
N ARG A 297 2.13 3.39 -5.93
CA ARG A 297 1.10 4.06 -5.10
C ARG A 297 1.43 4.12 -3.61
N SER A 298 0.52 4.70 -2.85
CA SER A 298 0.47 4.65 -1.38
C SER A 298 -0.62 3.71 -0.88
N GLY A 299 -0.47 3.24 0.36
CA GLY A 299 -1.60 2.69 1.13
C GLY A 299 -2.19 1.39 0.59
N TYR A 300 -1.37 0.50 0.01
CA TYR A 300 -1.80 -0.82 -0.49
C TYR A 300 -2.54 -1.67 0.54
N SER A 301 -2.33 -1.38 1.83
CA SER A 301 -3.08 -1.96 2.94
C SER A 301 -3.93 -0.88 3.57
N LEU A 302 -5.18 -0.74 3.12
CA LEU A 302 -6.14 0.23 3.64
C LEU A 302 -6.46 0.04 5.13
N ALA A 303 -6.28 -1.19 5.62
CA ALA A 303 -6.30 -1.54 7.02
C ALA A 303 -5.28 -0.71 7.83
N THR A 304 -4.11 -0.46 7.24
CA THR A 304 -3.01 0.27 7.87
C THR A 304 -3.17 1.78 7.68
N SER A 305 -3.27 2.24 6.42
CA SER A 305 -3.59 3.62 6.07
C SER A 305 -3.80 3.72 4.55
N PRO A 306 -4.72 4.58 4.07
CA PRO A 306 -4.91 4.82 2.64
C PRO A 306 -3.78 5.64 2.00
N VAL A 307 -2.96 6.31 2.80
CA VAL A 307 -1.97 7.29 2.33
C VAL A 307 -0.54 6.93 2.73
N SER A 308 -0.36 5.87 3.52
CA SER A 308 0.94 5.39 3.98
C SER A 308 0.94 3.88 4.29
N PRO A 309 2.08 3.17 4.16
CA PRO A 309 3.32 3.63 3.54
C PRO A 309 3.15 3.96 2.06
N THR A 310 4.15 4.57 1.43
CA THR A 310 4.15 4.88 -0.02
C THR A 310 5.45 4.44 -0.70
N PHE A 311 5.42 4.23 -2.02
CA PHE A 311 6.62 3.94 -2.81
C PHE A 311 7.44 5.20 -3.10
N TRP A 312 7.09 5.92 -4.17
CA TRP A 312 7.96 6.91 -4.81
C TRP A 312 7.22 8.24 -5.09
N PRO A 313 6.57 8.86 -4.08
CA PRO A 313 5.70 10.02 -4.28
C PRO A 313 6.40 11.23 -4.88
N ALA A 314 7.73 11.34 -4.70
CA ALA A 314 8.52 12.44 -5.25
C ALA A 314 8.59 12.44 -6.79
N ARG A 315 8.38 11.27 -7.45
CA ARG A 315 8.35 11.15 -8.92
C ARG A 315 6.96 10.86 -9.45
N ILE A 316 6.25 9.97 -8.77
CA ILE A 316 4.87 9.58 -9.07
C ILE A 316 3.98 10.04 -7.90
N PRO A 317 3.40 11.25 -7.94
CA PRO A 317 2.58 11.76 -6.84
C PRO A 317 1.42 10.82 -6.48
N ASN A 318 1.01 10.79 -5.22
CA ASN A 318 -0.16 10.01 -4.79
C ASN A 318 -1.34 10.92 -4.52
N GLN A 319 -1.13 11.94 -3.68
CA GLN A 319 -2.14 12.95 -3.40
C GLN A 319 -1.53 14.34 -3.49
N VAL A 320 -2.22 15.28 -4.15
CA VAL A 320 -1.71 16.59 -4.54
C VAL A 320 -2.64 17.72 -4.11
N LEU A 321 -2.11 18.95 -4.02
CA LEU A 321 -2.94 20.15 -3.99
C LEU A 321 -3.33 20.49 -5.43
N ALA A 322 -4.62 20.33 -5.77
CA ALA A 322 -5.12 20.63 -7.10
C ALA A 322 -5.16 22.15 -7.35
N GLU A 323 -5.09 22.55 -8.63
CA GLU A 323 -5.13 23.95 -9.05
C GLU A 323 -6.39 24.67 -8.54
N GLU A 324 -7.54 24.02 -8.60
CA GLU A 324 -8.82 24.57 -8.14
C GLU A 324 -8.82 24.82 -6.61
N ASP A 325 -8.22 23.91 -5.85
CA ASP A 325 -8.09 24.06 -4.40
C ASP A 325 -7.09 25.18 -4.07
N TYR A 326 -6.00 25.30 -4.83
CA TYR A 326 -5.06 26.41 -4.73
C TYR A 326 -5.71 27.76 -5.03
N GLU A 327 -6.53 27.88 -6.07
CA GLU A 327 -7.27 29.12 -6.38
C GLU A 327 -8.16 29.57 -5.21
N VAL A 328 -8.85 28.63 -4.56
CA VAL A 328 -9.63 28.90 -3.35
C VAL A 328 -8.73 29.41 -2.23
N VAL A 329 -7.56 28.80 -2.01
CA VAL A 329 -6.60 29.25 -0.98
C VAL A 329 -6.11 30.67 -1.24
N MET A 330 -5.91 31.05 -2.51
CA MET A 330 -5.43 32.38 -2.91
C MET A 330 -6.51 33.47 -2.84
N ASP A 331 -7.79 33.10 -2.91
CA ASP A 331 -8.92 34.04 -2.89
C ASP A 331 -9.18 34.60 -1.48
N ALA A 332 -8.61 35.76 -1.19
CA ALA A 332 -8.76 36.46 0.09
C ALA A 332 -10.20 36.96 0.38
N SER A 333 -11.12 36.89 -0.58
CA SER A 333 -12.54 37.22 -0.35
C SER A 333 -13.30 36.10 0.35
N ARG A 334 -12.78 34.86 0.31
CA ARG A 334 -13.36 33.70 0.97
C ARG A 334 -13.04 33.68 2.45
N SER A 335 -13.87 32.95 3.21
CA SER A 335 -13.62 32.76 4.64
C SER A 335 -12.30 32.00 4.86
N LEU A 336 -11.60 32.30 5.95
CA LEU A 336 -10.37 31.57 6.31
C LEU A 336 -10.64 30.07 6.51
N ALA A 337 -11.85 29.70 6.94
CA ALA A 337 -12.24 28.30 7.10
C ALA A 337 -12.31 27.58 5.75
N ASP A 338 -12.93 28.19 4.73
CA ASP A 338 -13.00 27.61 3.39
C ASP A 338 -11.61 27.46 2.76
N ARG A 339 -10.77 28.48 2.93
CA ARG A 339 -9.39 28.48 2.44
C ARG A 339 -8.55 27.40 3.12
N ARG A 340 -8.71 27.20 4.43
CA ARG A 340 -8.04 26.10 5.16
C ARG A 340 -8.53 24.73 4.69
N ALA A 341 -9.84 24.57 4.54
CA ALA A 341 -10.42 23.33 4.04
C ALA A 341 -9.94 22.99 2.61
N ALA A 342 -9.74 23.99 1.75
CA ALA A 342 -9.16 23.79 0.43
C ALA A 342 -7.66 23.43 0.49
N PHE A 343 -6.88 24.11 1.33
CA PHE A 343 -5.46 23.80 1.51
C PHE A 343 -5.21 22.39 2.06
N GLU A 344 -6.07 21.95 2.99
CA GLU A 344 -5.98 20.62 3.61
C GLU A 344 -6.47 19.51 2.68
N ARG A 345 -7.29 19.83 1.68
CA ARG A 345 -7.82 18.86 0.71
C ARG A 345 -6.72 18.38 -0.22
N ARG A 346 -6.44 17.08 -0.17
CA ARG A 346 -5.50 16.41 -1.08
C ARG A 346 -6.28 15.53 -2.06
N ARG A 347 -6.11 15.77 -3.35
CA ARG A 347 -6.77 15.01 -4.44
C ARG A 347 -5.90 13.85 -4.87
N GLY A 348 -6.49 12.70 -5.20
CA GLY A 348 -5.74 11.62 -5.84
C GLY A 348 -5.11 12.09 -7.15
N TRP A 349 -3.79 12.04 -7.28
CA TRP A 349 -3.12 12.47 -8.51
C TRP A 349 -3.52 11.61 -9.71
N GLU A 350 -3.60 10.30 -9.48
CA GLU A 350 -3.99 9.33 -10.51
C GLU A 350 -5.48 9.34 -10.87
N ARG A 351 -6.31 10.17 -10.24
CA ARG A 351 -7.78 10.14 -10.39
C ARG A 351 -8.26 10.10 -11.84
N PHE A 352 -7.54 10.78 -12.74
CA PHE A 352 -7.86 10.85 -14.18
C PHE A 352 -7.60 9.55 -14.96
N VAL A 353 -6.66 8.73 -14.49
CA VAL A 353 -6.30 7.44 -15.10
C VAL A 353 -6.64 6.26 -14.21
N ALA A 354 -7.20 6.51 -13.03
CA ALA A 354 -7.71 5.48 -12.15
C ALA A 354 -9.01 4.89 -12.73
N GLY A 355 -9.26 3.62 -12.43
CA GLY A 355 -10.47 2.94 -12.89
C GLY A 355 -10.80 1.76 -11.99
N PRO A 356 -11.99 1.15 -12.16
CA PRO A 356 -12.49 0.07 -11.30
C PRO A 356 -11.55 -1.14 -11.16
N THR A 357 -10.62 -1.33 -12.10
CA THR A 357 -9.63 -2.41 -12.10
C THR A 357 -8.23 -1.88 -12.36
N GLY A 358 -7.21 -2.56 -11.79
CA GLY A 358 -5.82 -2.22 -12.08
C GLY A 358 -5.48 -2.27 -13.57
N GLN A 359 -6.09 -3.20 -14.33
CA GLN A 359 -5.87 -3.30 -15.78
C GLN A 359 -6.40 -2.08 -16.55
N GLN A 360 -7.54 -1.51 -16.14
CA GLN A 360 -8.04 -0.27 -16.73
C GLN A 360 -7.12 0.90 -16.42
N ALA A 361 -6.61 0.97 -15.18
CA ALA A 361 -5.68 2.02 -14.80
C ALA A 361 -4.36 1.95 -15.57
N ILE A 362 -3.82 0.74 -15.74
CA ILE A 362 -2.63 0.50 -16.57
C ILE A 362 -2.89 0.91 -18.03
N ASN A 363 -4.03 0.52 -18.59
CA ASN A 363 -4.37 0.88 -19.97
C ASN A 363 -4.49 2.40 -20.15
N ALA A 364 -5.12 3.10 -19.20
CA ALA A 364 -5.23 4.55 -19.23
C ALA A 364 -3.86 5.23 -19.04
N MET A 365 -2.98 4.70 -18.18
CA MET A 365 -1.63 5.21 -18.04
C MET A 365 -0.84 5.07 -19.36
N ILE A 366 -0.99 3.97 -20.09
CA ILE A 366 -0.34 3.80 -21.40
C ILE A 366 -0.81 4.87 -22.40
N THR A 367 -2.10 5.20 -22.42
CA THR A 367 -2.67 6.12 -23.42
C THR A 367 -2.65 7.59 -23.05
N ASP A 368 -2.70 7.91 -21.74
CA ASP A 368 -3.03 9.24 -21.25
C ASP A 368 -2.02 9.80 -20.21
N TRP A 369 -0.90 9.12 -19.95
CA TRP A 369 0.11 9.57 -18.97
C TRP A 369 0.54 11.03 -19.15
N TYR A 370 0.65 11.50 -20.39
CA TYR A 370 1.12 12.85 -20.74
C TYR A 370 0.11 13.95 -20.40
N LYS A 371 -1.14 13.57 -20.06
CA LYS A 371 -2.19 14.48 -19.61
C LYS A 371 -2.24 14.65 -18.09
N LEU A 372 -1.55 13.79 -17.33
CA LEU A 372 -1.52 13.90 -15.87
C LEU A 372 -0.81 15.18 -15.45
N GLY A 373 -1.31 15.80 -14.37
CA GLY A 373 -0.76 17.05 -13.89
C GLY A 373 0.66 16.92 -13.37
N VAL A 374 1.44 17.99 -13.50
CA VAL A 374 2.80 18.12 -12.98
C VAL A 374 2.78 19.06 -11.78
N VAL A 375 3.43 18.66 -10.69
CA VAL A 375 3.51 19.45 -9.46
C VAL A 375 4.57 20.54 -9.60
N ALA A 376 4.10 21.78 -9.72
CA ALA A 376 4.90 22.97 -9.93
C ALA A 376 4.88 23.88 -8.69
N GLN A 377 5.99 24.58 -8.43
CA GLN A 377 6.04 25.57 -7.36
C GLN A 377 5.26 26.85 -7.74
N MET A 378 4.33 27.25 -6.88
CA MET A 378 3.47 28.42 -7.02
C MET A 378 3.61 29.37 -5.81
N PRO A 379 3.38 30.68 -5.97
CA PRO A 379 3.37 31.61 -4.84
C PRO A 379 2.19 31.35 -3.91
N GLY A 380 2.37 31.50 -2.60
CA GLY A 380 1.27 31.47 -1.64
C GLY A 380 0.72 32.86 -1.29
N PRO A 381 -0.39 32.94 -0.51
CA PRO A 381 -0.96 34.21 -0.09
C PRO A 381 -0.05 34.91 0.93
N LYS A 382 -0.06 36.24 0.92
CA LYS A 382 0.83 37.08 1.76
C LYS A 382 0.25 37.42 3.14
N ASP A 383 -0.83 36.77 3.53
CA ASP A 383 -1.58 37.05 4.77
C ASP A 383 -1.03 36.30 6.00
N GLY A 384 -0.08 35.39 5.81
CA GLY A 384 0.58 34.66 6.88
C GLY A 384 -0.19 33.45 7.43
N PHE A 385 -1.34 33.11 6.84
CA PHE A 385 -2.12 31.93 7.26
C PHE A 385 -1.68 30.63 6.57
N PHE A 386 -0.98 30.74 5.44
CA PHE A 386 -0.55 29.62 4.60
C PHE A 386 0.94 29.76 4.24
N PRO A 387 1.59 28.71 3.70
CA PRO A 387 2.96 28.80 3.20
C PRO A 387 3.12 29.93 2.18
N THR A 388 4.27 30.62 2.19
CA THR A 388 4.59 31.67 1.20
C THR A 388 4.85 31.12 -0.20
N THR A 389 5.08 29.81 -0.31
CA THR A 389 5.23 29.05 -1.55
C THR A 389 4.52 27.72 -1.37
N MET A 390 3.77 27.31 -2.38
CA MET A 390 3.07 26.03 -2.44
C MET A 390 3.56 25.22 -3.62
N LYS A 391 3.28 23.93 -3.65
CA LYS A 391 3.47 23.11 -4.84
C LYS A 391 2.13 22.52 -5.25
N VAL A 392 1.75 22.80 -6.48
CA VAL A 392 0.38 22.66 -6.98
C VAL A 392 0.41 21.78 -8.21
N GLU A 393 -0.52 20.84 -8.32
CA GLU A 393 -0.75 20.10 -9.55
C GLU A 393 -1.22 21.08 -10.63
N SER A 394 -0.46 21.16 -11.71
CA SER A 394 -0.67 22.11 -12.80
C SER A 394 -0.56 21.40 -14.15
N GLY A 395 -1.11 21.98 -15.21
CA GLY A 395 -0.96 21.43 -16.57
C GLY A 395 -1.74 20.13 -16.79
N VAL A 396 -2.83 19.92 -16.06
CA VAL A 396 -3.75 18.79 -16.27
C VAL A 396 -4.37 18.89 -17.67
N GLY A 397 -4.10 17.90 -18.51
CA GLY A 397 -4.55 17.83 -19.91
C GLY A 397 -5.91 17.16 -20.13
N PHE A 398 -6.66 16.90 -19.05
CA PHE A 398 -7.99 16.29 -19.10
C PHE A 398 -9.07 17.37 -19.16
N ALA A 399 -10.16 17.10 -19.89
CA ALA A 399 -11.22 18.09 -20.11
C ALA A 399 -12.02 18.44 -18.84
N ALA A 400 -12.09 17.50 -17.89
CA ALA A 400 -12.77 17.69 -16.61
C ALA A 400 -12.22 16.69 -15.58
N GLU A 401 -12.33 17.05 -14.30
CA GLU A 401 -12.10 16.12 -13.19
C GLU A 401 -13.15 14.99 -13.23
N PRO A 402 -12.75 13.72 -13.05
CA PRO A 402 -13.70 12.62 -12.97
C PRO A 402 -14.65 12.80 -11.78
N ALA A 403 -15.93 12.46 -11.98
CA ALA A 403 -16.95 12.57 -10.94
C ALA A 403 -16.72 11.63 -9.73
N PHE A 404 -15.82 10.65 -9.89
CA PHE A 404 -15.48 9.69 -8.84
C PHE A 404 -13.97 9.50 -8.80
N ASP A 405 -13.39 9.65 -7.60
CA ASP A 405 -12.01 9.25 -7.34
C ASP A 405 -12.00 7.80 -6.88
N TYR A 406 -11.44 6.98 -7.75
CA TYR A 406 -11.32 5.55 -7.60
C TYR A 406 -10.23 5.20 -6.53
N GLY A 407 -9.25 6.07 -6.26
CA GLY A 407 -8.15 5.84 -5.31
C GLY A 407 -7.11 4.80 -5.75
N ALA A 408 -6.17 4.42 -4.85
CA ALA A 408 -5.11 3.46 -5.15
C ALA A 408 -5.62 2.00 -5.33
N TYR A 409 -5.74 1.52 -6.58
CA TYR A 409 -6.21 0.17 -6.96
C TYR A 409 -5.20 -0.96 -6.74
N PHE A 410 -4.94 -1.26 -5.49
CA PHE A 410 -4.66 -2.63 -5.10
C PHE A 410 -5.50 -2.92 -3.86
N THR A 411 -6.80 -3.08 -4.08
CA THR A 411 -7.53 -4.00 -3.22
C THR A 411 -7.02 -5.40 -3.53
N MET A 412 -5.92 -5.78 -2.92
CA MET A 412 -5.91 -7.15 -2.44
C MET A 412 -6.90 -7.12 -1.29
N PRO A 413 -8.07 -7.81 -1.36
CA PRO A 413 -8.59 -8.38 -0.13
C PRO A 413 -7.37 -9.03 0.53
N GLN A 414 -7.09 -8.76 1.81
CA GLN A 414 -5.99 -9.46 2.51
C GLN A 414 -5.97 -10.89 2.03
N LEU A 415 -4.90 -11.30 1.34
CA LEU A 415 -4.90 -12.58 0.65
C LEU A 415 -5.28 -13.61 1.72
N PRO A 416 -6.41 -14.30 1.56
CA PRO A 416 -6.93 -15.15 2.60
C PRO A 416 -5.88 -16.24 2.88
N GLN A 417 -5.18 -16.07 4.00
CA GLN A 417 -4.01 -16.84 4.37
C GLN A 417 -4.34 -17.65 5.61
N PHE A 418 -3.89 -18.89 5.59
CA PHE A 418 -4.03 -19.78 6.72
C PHE A 418 -3.25 -19.22 7.92
N PRO A 419 -3.78 -19.39 9.13
CA PRO A 419 -4.88 -20.30 9.47
C PRO A 419 -6.28 -19.70 9.26
N ILE A 420 -7.28 -20.57 9.09
CA ILE A 420 -8.70 -20.19 9.20
C ILE A 420 -9.09 -20.26 10.67
N MET A 421 -9.77 -19.24 11.17
CA MET A 421 -10.40 -19.23 12.49
C MET A 421 -11.90 -19.45 12.36
N ILE A 422 -12.48 -20.25 13.26
CA ILE A 422 -13.88 -20.67 13.23
C ILE A 422 -14.49 -20.54 14.61
N GLY A 423 -15.66 -19.93 14.71
CA GLY A 423 -16.45 -19.89 15.93
C GLY A 423 -17.23 -21.19 16.10
N CYS A 424 -17.08 -21.85 17.25
CA CYS A 424 -17.82 -23.06 17.58
C CYS A 424 -18.93 -22.73 18.57
N SER A 425 -20.17 -22.79 18.09
CA SER A 425 -21.32 -22.28 18.82
C SER A 425 -21.66 -23.10 20.07
N ASP A 426 -21.49 -24.42 20.03
CA ASP A 426 -21.96 -25.29 21.12
C ASP A 426 -20.98 -25.40 22.30
N ASP A 427 -19.68 -25.19 22.06
CA ASP A 427 -18.65 -25.25 23.11
C ASP A 427 -18.00 -23.90 23.42
N ASN A 428 -18.50 -22.81 22.82
CA ASN A 428 -18.05 -21.44 23.06
C ASN A 428 -16.58 -21.16 22.73
N SER A 429 -15.97 -21.98 21.85
CA SER A 429 -14.55 -21.89 21.50
C SER A 429 -14.30 -21.26 20.13
N ILE A 430 -13.03 -20.96 19.85
CA ILE A 430 -12.54 -20.65 18.51
C ILE A 430 -11.56 -21.75 18.10
N ARG A 431 -11.77 -22.33 16.92
CA ARG A 431 -10.85 -23.32 16.32
C ARG A 431 -9.98 -22.65 15.28
N LEU A 432 -8.76 -23.15 15.14
CA LEU A 432 -7.74 -22.65 14.25
C LEU A 432 -7.26 -23.80 13.37
N ILE A 433 -7.48 -23.68 12.06
CA ILE A 433 -7.21 -24.74 11.08
C ILE A 433 -6.12 -24.30 10.12
N THR A 434 -5.05 -25.09 10.00
CA THR A 434 -3.91 -24.80 9.10
C THR A 434 -4.23 -25.11 7.64
N GLY A 435 -3.33 -24.73 6.73
CA GLY A 435 -3.48 -25.04 5.30
C GLY A 435 -3.43 -26.53 4.96
N ASN A 436 -2.94 -27.36 5.90
CA ASN A 436 -2.91 -28.81 5.79
C ASN A 436 -4.15 -29.48 6.39
N GLY A 437 -5.03 -28.70 7.04
CA GLY A 437 -6.22 -29.22 7.73
C GLY A 437 -5.97 -29.60 9.20
N ASP A 438 -4.82 -29.25 9.77
CA ASP A 438 -4.55 -29.50 11.18
C ASP A 438 -5.35 -28.53 12.04
N GLU A 439 -6.11 -29.05 13.00
CA GLU A 439 -6.95 -28.26 13.91
C GLU A 439 -6.29 -28.07 15.28
N SER A 440 -6.50 -26.89 15.86
CA SER A 440 -6.13 -26.57 17.23
C SER A 440 -7.10 -25.54 17.82
N GLU A 441 -7.26 -25.53 19.14
CA GLU A 441 -8.02 -24.48 19.81
C GLU A 441 -7.23 -23.18 19.90
N PHE A 442 -7.85 -22.05 19.54
CA PHE A 442 -7.29 -20.73 19.82
C PHE A 442 -7.66 -20.32 21.24
N TRP A 443 -6.65 -20.25 22.10
CA TRP A 443 -6.85 -19.87 23.51
C TRP A 443 -7.44 -18.46 23.64
N VAL A 444 -8.46 -18.36 24.49
CA VAL A 444 -9.07 -17.07 24.90
C VAL A 444 -9.10 -16.96 26.42
N ASN A 445 -8.92 -15.74 26.93
CA ASN A 445 -8.84 -15.51 28.38
C ASN A 445 -10.19 -15.60 29.13
N LYS A 446 -11.30 -15.65 28.40
CA LYS A 446 -12.65 -15.91 28.92
C LYS A 446 -13.52 -16.54 27.82
N PRO A 447 -14.51 -17.37 28.18
CA PRO A 447 -15.37 -18.02 27.21
C PRO A 447 -16.19 -17.00 26.41
N LEU A 448 -16.49 -17.35 25.17
CA LEU A 448 -17.47 -16.64 24.34
C LEU A 448 -18.88 -17.12 24.72
N ALA A 449 -19.92 -16.45 24.20
CA ALA A 449 -21.31 -16.84 24.43
C ALA A 449 -21.98 -17.11 23.09
N ARG A 450 -21.78 -18.35 22.63
CA ARG A 450 -22.22 -18.89 21.34
C ARG A 450 -21.70 -18.05 20.15
N PRO A 451 -20.42 -18.23 19.78
CA PRO A 451 -19.81 -17.50 18.66
C PRO A 451 -20.40 -17.94 17.32
N GLU A 452 -20.93 -16.99 16.57
CA GLU A 452 -21.56 -17.21 15.25
C GLU A 452 -20.75 -16.50 14.16
N GLY A 453 -21.10 -15.27 13.75
CA GLY A 453 -20.34 -14.56 12.72
C GLY A 453 -19.01 -13.98 13.25
N MET A 454 -18.06 -13.85 12.33
CA MET A 454 -16.70 -13.38 12.63
C MET A 454 -16.23 -12.39 11.57
N ALA A 455 -15.46 -11.40 11.99
CA ALA A 455 -14.74 -10.49 11.12
C ALA A 455 -13.35 -10.19 11.69
N ARG A 456 -12.41 -9.80 10.84
CA ARG A 456 -11.05 -9.44 11.25
C ARG A 456 -10.83 -7.95 11.02
N ASP A 457 -10.32 -7.25 12.03
CA ASP A 457 -9.96 -5.85 11.92
C ASP A 457 -8.53 -5.64 11.40
N SER A 458 -8.19 -4.38 11.10
CA SER A 458 -6.89 -4.05 10.54
C SER A 458 -5.70 -4.29 11.47
N ALA A 459 -5.93 -4.33 12.78
CA ALA A 459 -4.92 -4.60 13.80
C ALA A 459 -4.74 -6.13 14.03
N GLY A 460 -5.48 -6.96 13.29
CA GLY A 460 -5.46 -8.40 13.41
C GLY A 460 -6.30 -8.93 14.58
N ASN A 461 -7.14 -8.08 15.19
CA ASN A 461 -8.11 -8.58 16.16
C ASN A 461 -9.26 -9.26 15.42
N ILE A 462 -9.93 -10.18 16.12
CA ILE A 462 -11.10 -10.89 15.63
C ILE A 462 -12.32 -10.38 16.37
N ASP A 463 -13.26 -9.81 15.63
CA ASP A 463 -14.58 -9.45 16.10
C ASP A 463 -15.51 -10.66 15.94
N VAL A 464 -16.17 -11.05 17.02
CA VAL A 464 -17.02 -12.24 17.09
C VAL A 464 -18.40 -11.88 17.61
N ALA A 465 -19.44 -12.26 16.88
CA ALA A 465 -20.82 -12.13 17.31
C ALA A 465 -21.12 -13.20 18.36
N CYS A 466 -21.45 -12.78 19.57
CA CYS A 466 -21.86 -13.65 20.67
C CYS A 466 -23.39 -13.54 20.82
N ILE A 467 -24.10 -14.48 20.20
CA ILE A 467 -25.55 -14.40 19.99
C ILE A 467 -26.34 -14.51 21.31
N ASP A 468 -25.90 -15.35 22.25
CA ASP A 468 -26.63 -15.60 23.51
C ASP A 468 -26.70 -14.37 24.43
N VAL A 469 -25.77 -13.45 24.27
CA VAL A 469 -25.66 -12.22 25.06
C VAL A 469 -25.93 -10.95 24.24
N GLY A 470 -26.10 -11.07 22.92
CA GLY A 470 -26.37 -9.95 22.02
C GLY A 470 -25.24 -8.92 21.95
N THR A 471 -23.99 -9.38 22.01
CA THR A 471 -22.79 -8.52 21.99
C THR A 471 -21.81 -8.94 20.91
N ILE A 472 -20.93 -8.01 20.53
CA ILE A 472 -19.74 -8.33 19.75
C ILE A 472 -18.55 -8.33 20.70
N ALA A 473 -17.80 -9.41 20.70
CA ALA A 473 -16.54 -9.54 21.42
C ALA A 473 -15.37 -9.26 20.47
N LYS A 474 -14.40 -8.46 20.92
CA LYS A 474 -13.14 -8.24 20.20
C LYS A 474 -12.03 -9.03 20.87
N ILE A 475 -11.39 -9.92 20.11
CA ILE A 475 -10.34 -10.83 20.56
C ILE A 475 -9.01 -10.37 19.96
N SER A 476 -8.07 -10.00 20.82
CA SER A 476 -6.72 -9.64 20.36
C SER A 476 -5.96 -10.84 19.77
N PRO A 477 -4.88 -10.62 18.99
CA PRO A 477 -4.01 -11.71 18.52
C PRO A 477 -3.44 -12.62 19.62
N ARG A 478 -3.43 -12.14 20.89
CA ARG A 478 -2.98 -12.89 22.06
C ARG A 478 -4.11 -13.59 22.83
N GLY A 479 -5.35 -13.57 22.33
CA GLY A 479 -6.49 -14.23 22.97
C GLY A 479 -7.21 -13.41 24.06
N PHE A 480 -6.86 -12.13 24.26
CA PHE A 480 -7.60 -11.28 25.20
C PHE A 480 -8.91 -10.82 24.59
N VAL A 481 -10.02 -11.18 25.24
CA VAL A 481 -11.40 -10.86 24.85
C VAL A 481 -11.87 -9.59 25.56
N THR A 482 -12.41 -8.65 24.80
CA THR A 482 -13.04 -7.41 25.28
C THR A 482 -14.45 -7.28 24.71
N SER A 483 -15.37 -6.62 25.43
CA SER A 483 -16.68 -6.29 24.85
C SER A 483 -16.51 -5.06 23.96
N TYR A 484 -16.94 -5.18 22.70
CA TYR A 484 -16.77 -4.15 21.67
C TYR A 484 -18.07 -3.38 21.44
N ALA A 485 -19.19 -4.07 21.33
CA ALA A 485 -20.51 -3.46 21.13
C ALA A 485 -21.62 -4.27 21.82
N THR A 486 -22.65 -3.56 22.31
CA THR A 486 -23.80 -4.11 23.04
C THR A 486 -25.12 -3.55 22.50
N GLY A 487 -26.26 -4.14 22.87
CA GLY A 487 -27.59 -3.64 22.48
C GLY A 487 -28.01 -3.98 21.06
N LEU A 488 -27.41 -5.03 20.48
CA LEU A 488 -27.55 -5.39 19.06
C LEU A 488 -28.67 -6.40 18.78
N GLY A 489 -29.41 -6.85 19.80
CA GLY A 489 -30.38 -7.93 19.66
C GLY A 489 -29.69 -9.28 19.42
N THR A 490 -30.21 -10.06 18.48
CA THR A 490 -29.68 -11.39 18.13
C THR A 490 -28.60 -11.24 17.07
N VAL A 491 -27.44 -10.70 17.45
CA VAL A 491 -26.37 -10.40 16.50
C VAL A 491 -25.76 -11.68 15.91
N VAL A 492 -25.65 -11.75 14.58
CA VAL A 492 -25.08 -12.92 13.88
C VAL A 492 -24.00 -12.53 12.89
N GLY A 493 -24.36 -11.91 11.76
CA GLY A 493 -23.37 -11.66 10.71
C GLY A 493 -22.53 -10.43 11.00
N LEU A 494 -21.25 -10.55 10.69
CA LEU A 494 -20.26 -9.50 10.84
C LEU A 494 -19.50 -9.31 9.53
N TYR A 495 -19.20 -8.05 9.20
CA TYR A 495 -18.29 -7.72 8.12
C TYR A 495 -17.51 -6.46 8.45
N MET A 496 -16.19 -6.59 8.49
CA MET A 496 -15.30 -5.46 8.66
C MET A 496 -15.08 -4.78 7.30
N ALA A 497 -15.54 -3.55 7.18
CA ALA A 497 -15.30 -2.72 6.00
C ALA A 497 -14.10 -1.78 6.21
N ARG A 498 -13.79 -0.99 5.17
CA ARG A 498 -12.73 0.02 5.20
C ARG A 498 -12.95 1.02 6.35
N GLY A 499 -11.85 1.54 6.92
CA GLY A 499 -11.89 2.52 8.01
C GLY A 499 -12.27 1.92 9.37
N ASN A 500 -12.19 0.59 9.54
CA ASN A 500 -12.64 -0.14 10.73
C ASN A 500 -14.12 0.11 11.08
N VAL A 501 -14.96 0.24 10.06
CA VAL A 501 -16.41 0.22 10.24
C VAL A 501 -16.88 -1.24 10.20
N LEU A 502 -17.32 -1.74 11.34
CA LEU A 502 -17.89 -3.07 11.47
C LEU A 502 -19.39 -3.01 11.19
N TYR A 503 -19.85 -3.72 10.16
CA TYR A 503 -21.26 -3.94 9.92
C TYR A 503 -21.74 -5.20 10.63
N ALA A 504 -22.93 -5.12 11.23
CA ALA A 504 -23.53 -6.22 11.97
C ALA A 504 -25.02 -6.40 11.63
N THR A 505 -25.50 -7.64 11.61
CA THR A 505 -26.92 -7.99 11.39
C THR A 505 -27.59 -8.54 12.64
N ASP A 506 -28.83 -8.13 12.88
CA ASP A 506 -29.70 -8.65 13.93
C ASP A 506 -30.65 -9.72 13.35
N PHE A 507 -30.42 -10.97 13.71
CA PHE A 507 -31.18 -12.15 13.28
C PHE A 507 -32.54 -12.24 13.99
N SER A 508 -33.43 -11.31 13.65
CA SER A 508 -34.83 -11.28 14.09
C SER A 508 -35.78 -11.17 12.89
N ASP A 509 -37.06 -11.49 13.08
CA ASP A 509 -38.06 -11.36 12.00
C ASP A 509 -38.28 -9.91 11.54
N ASP A 510 -37.88 -8.95 12.37
CA ASP A 510 -37.83 -7.53 12.06
C ASP A 510 -36.39 -7.01 12.15
N GLY A 511 -35.54 -7.59 11.31
CA GLY A 511 -34.10 -7.48 11.37
C GLY A 511 -33.57 -6.08 11.12
N ARG A 512 -32.48 -5.78 11.82
CA ARG A 512 -31.75 -4.51 11.76
C ARG A 512 -30.36 -4.71 11.21
N VAL A 513 -29.77 -3.62 10.72
CA VAL A 513 -28.36 -3.56 10.33
C VAL A 513 -27.70 -2.41 11.04
N PHE A 514 -26.55 -2.65 11.62
CA PHE A 514 -25.76 -1.67 12.35
C PHE A 514 -24.45 -1.39 11.62
N ALA A 515 -23.97 -0.15 11.74
CA ALA A 515 -22.58 0.23 11.50
C ALA A 515 -21.96 0.63 12.83
N ILE A 516 -20.76 0.11 13.11
CA ILE A 516 -20.04 0.34 14.35
C ILE A 516 -18.68 0.93 13.99
N THR A 517 -18.44 2.18 14.39
CA THR A 517 -17.20 2.91 14.03
C THR A 517 -16.03 2.47 14.91
N ALA A 518 -14.82 2.91 14.57
CA ALA A 518 -13.60 2.65 15.34
C ALA A 518 -13.66 3.19 16.78
N GLU A 519 -14.50 4.20 17.03
CA GLU A 519 -14.78 4.76 18.37
C GLU A 519 -15.87 3.98 19.13
N ASN A 520 -16.22 2.76 18.68
CA ASN A 520 -17.26 1.88 19.24
C ASN A 520 -18.67 2.48 19.23
N THR A 521 -18.93 3.46 18.36
CA THR A 521 -20.27 4.07 18.25
C THR A 521 -21.16 3.19 17.38
N VAL A 522 -22.26 2.70 17.95
CA VAL A 522 -23.27 1.88 17.24
C VAL A 522 -24.30 2.81 16.58
N LYS A 523 -24.37 2.78 15.25
CA LYS A 523 -25.39 3.44 14.43
C LYS A 523 -26.31 2.38 13.80
N THR A 524 -27.61 2.47 14.02
CA THR A 524 -28.58 1.69 13.23
C THR A 524 -28.67 2.27 11.82
N LEU A 525 -28.26 1.49 10.81
CA LEU A 525 -28.37 1.85 9.40
C LEU A 525 -29.71 1.44 8.81
N VAL A 526 -30.13 0.20 9.08
CA VAL A 526 -31.45 -0.29 8.67
C VAL A 526 -32.26 -0.50 9.95
N PRO A 527 -33.32 0.29 10.18
CA PRO A 527 -34.14 0.17 11.36
C PRO A 527 -35.15 -0.99 11.25
N ALA A 528 -35.66 -1.39 12.41
CA ALA A 528 -36.85 -2.23 12.52
C ALA A 528 -38.03 -1.59 11.76
N GLY A 529 -38.95 -2.40 11.24
CA GLY A 529 -40.05 -2.02 10.36
C GLY A 529 -39.67 -1.90 8.88
N SER A 530 -38.38 -2.05 8.52
CA SER A 530 -37.93 -1.97 7.12
C SER A 530 -38.39 -3.17 6.27
N GLY A 531 -38.76 -4.27 6.94
CA GLY A 531 -39.20 -5.54 6.31
C GLY A 531 -38.07 -6.50 5.98
N LEU A 532 -36.87 -6.30 6.52
CA LEU A 532 -35.73 -7.19 6.37
C LEU A 532 -35.89 -8.37 7.36
N LYS A 533 -36.01 -9.60 6.87
CA LYS A 533 -36.39 -10.74 7.71
C LYS A 533 -35.22 -11.67 7.97
N ARG A 534 -34.87 -11.80 9.26
CA ARG A 534 -33.82 -12.68 9.76
C ARG A 534 -32.50 -12.53 8.99
N PRO A 535 -31.94 -11.30 8.92
CA PRO A 535 -30.72 -11.06 8.18
C PRO A 535 -29.54 -11.79 8.82
N ILE A 536 -28.66 -12.34 7.98
CA ILE A 536 -27.48 -13.08 8.42
C ILE A 536 -26.25 -12.52 7.71
N GLY A 537 -26.09 -12.77 6.42
CA GLY A 537 -24.94 -12.29 5.65
C GLY A 537 -24.96 -10.77 5.50
N VAL A 538 -23.80 -10.16 5.68
CA VAL A 538 -23.54 -8.75 5.37
C VAL A 538 -22.15 -8.66 4.76
N ILE A 539 -21.99 -7.96 3.63
CA ILE A 539 -20.69 -7.69 2.99
C ILE A 539 -20.77 -6.39 2.18
N ILE A 540 -19.63 -5.80 1.83
CA ILE A 540 -19.57 -4.75 0.80
C ILE A 540 -19.35 -5.40 -0.58
N ASN A 541 -20.12 -4.95 -1.58
CA ASN A 541 -19.85 -5.23 -2.98
C ASN A 541 -18.62 -4.44 -3.44
N PRO A 542 -17.52 -5.11 -3.86
CA PRO A 542 -16.27 -4.44 -4.18
C PRO A 542 -16.34 -3.61 -5.47
N VAL A 543 -17.35 -3.82 -6.32
CA VAL A 543 -17.52 -3.10 -7.59
C VAL A 543 -18.42 -1.89 -7.42
N THR A 544 -19.56 -2.06 -6.73
CA THR A 544 -20.56 -1.00 -6.59
C THR A 544 -20.44 -0.21 -5.29
N ASN A 545 -19.60 -0.66 -4.36
CA ASN A 545 -19.47 -0.12 -3.01
C ASN A 545 -20.81 -0.06 -2.23
N THR A 546 -21.73 -0.97 -2.54
CA THR A 546 -23.01 -1.11 -1.83
C THR A 546 -22.91 -2.17 -0.75
N LEU A 547 -23.64 -1.98 0.35
CA LEU A 547 -23.77 -2.98 1.40
C LEU A 547 -24.80 -4.03 0.97
N LEU A 548 -24.38 -5.29 0.88
CA LEU A 548 -25.23 -6.41 0.54
C LEU A 548 -25.62 -7.17 1.80
N ILE A 549 -26.91 -7.41 1.99
CA ILE A 549 -27.44 -8.11 3.17
C ILE A 549 -28.38 -9.23 2.75
N THR A 550 -28.21 -10.44 3.29
CA THR A 550 -29.17 -11.52 3.03
C THR A 550 -30.43 -11.34 3.86
N SER A 551 -31.61 -11.54 3.27
CA SER A 551 -32.88 -11.74 3.98
C SER A 551 -33.21 -13.23 3.94
N ALA A 552 -32.97 -13.94 5.05
CA ALA A 552 -32.99 -15.40 5.04
C ALA A 552 -34.39 -15.97 4.78
N THR A 553 -35.43 -15.37 5.36
CA THR A 553 -36.81 -15.85 5.21
C THR A 553 -37.36 -15.57 3.82
N ASP A 554 -37.06 -14.40 3.25
CA ASP A 554 -37.58 -14.01 1.93
C ASP A 554 -36.74 -14.56 0.76
N GLY A 555 -35.57 -15.15 1.04
CA GLY A 555 -34.72 -15.73 -0.01
C GLY A 555 -34.12 -14.69 -0.95
N THR A 556 -33.76 -13.51 -0.41
CA THR A 556 -33.25 -12.37 -1.18
C THR A 556 -31.92 -11.84 -0.65
N VAL A 557 -31.25 -11.05 -1.48
CA VAL A 557 -30.16 -10.15 -1.05
C VAL A 557 -30.60 -8.72 -1.32
N TRP A 558 -30.50 -7.88 -0.30
CA TRP A 558 -30.75 -6.46 -0.37
C TRP A 558 -29.45 -5.74 -0.70
N SER A 559 -29.53 -4.64 -1.47
CA SER A 559 -28.45 -3.70 -1.68
C SER A 559 -28.81 -2.37 -1.00
N ILE A 560 -27.88 -1.84 -0.22
CA ILE A 560 -28.08 -0.69 0.66
C ILE A 560 -26.90 0.27 0.49
N ASN A 561 -27.17 1.57 0.55
CA ASN A 561 -26.12 2.57 0.62
C ASN A 561 -25.46 2.51 2.01
N PRO A 562 -24.15 2.18 2.11
CA PRO A 562 -23.47 2.04 3.39
C PRO A 562 -23.34 3.34 4.19
N LEU A 563 -23.44 4.51 3.54
CA LEU A 563 -23.22 5.81 4.19
C LEU A 563 -24.44 6.25 5.02
N ASP A 564 -25.62 6.16 4.44
CA ASP A 564 -26.87 6.68 4.99
C ASP A 564 -27.90 5.59 5.32
N GLY A 565 -27.67 4.34 4.91
CA GLY A 565 -28.60 3.23 5.13
C GLY A 565 -29.77 3.17 4.14
N ALA A 566 -29.77 4.00 3.10
CA ALA A 566 -30.83 4.00 2.10
C ALA A 566 -30.92 2.65 1.38
N VAL A 567 -32.11 2.04 1.37
CA VAL A 567 -32.35 0.78 0.67
C VAL A 567 -32.39 1.04 -0.83
N LEU A 568 -31.38 0.58 -1.54
CA LEU A 568 -31.27 0.73 -3.00
C LEU A 568 -32.09 -0.33 -3.73
N SER A 569 -32.11 -1.56 -3.20
CA SER A 569 -32.96 -2.65 -3.71
C SER A 569 -33.20 -3.71 -2.63
N LYS A 570 -34.45 -4.18 -2.50
CA LYS A 570 -34.80 -5.32 -1.63
C LYS A 570 -34.67 -6.68 -2.33
N THR A 571 -34.43 -6.66 -3.63
CA THR A 571 -34.46 -7.84 -4.51
C THR A 571 -33.27 -7.79 -5.46
N TRP A 572 -32.10 -7.36 -4.96
CA TRP A 572 -30.88 -7.32 -5.76
C TRP A 572 -30.49 -8.73 -6.24
N ILE A 573 -30.68 -9.73 -5.39
CA ILE A 573 -30.77 -11.15 -5.76
C ILE A 573 -32.08 -11.72 -5.20
N THR A 574 -32.71 -12.64 -5.95
CA THR A 574 -33.92 -13.37 -5.55
C THR A 574 -33.78 -14.88 -5.80
N GLY A 575 -34.69 -15.68 -5.25
CA GLY A 575 -34.74 -17.13 -5.51
C GLY A 575 -33.67 -17.93 -4.76
N LEU A 576 -33.21 -17.40 -3.63
CA LEU A 576 -32.35 -18.11 -2.69
C LEU A 576 -33.20 -18.87 -1.68
N ILE A 577 -32.68 -19.95 -1.11
CA ILE A 577 -33.32 -20.70 -0.04
C ILE A 577 -32.48 -20.51 1.22
N ALA A 578 -33.06 -19.89 2.25
CA ALA A 578 -32.39 -19.63 3.53
C ALA A 578 -30.93 -19.14 3.41
N PRO A 579 -30.67 -18.06 2.64
CA PRO A 579 -29.31 -17.55 2.46
C PRO A 579 -28.67 -17.15 3.79
N ARG A 580 -27.37 -17.46 3.93
CA ARG A 580 -26.55 -17.26 5.13
C ARG A 580 -25.46 -16.23 4.88
N LEU A 581 -24.24 -16.48 5.35
CA LEU A 581 -23.08 -15.60 5.15
C LEU A 581 -22.61 -15.66 3.69
N MET A 582 -21.86 -14.65 3.29
CA MET A 582 -21.44 -14.43 1.91
C MET A 582 -19.95 -14.04 1.84
N CYS A 583 -19.31 -14.29 0.71
CA CYS A 583 -17.98 -13.75 0.42
C CYS A 583 -17.81 -13.41 -1.06
N PHE A 584 -16.93 -12.47 -1.37
CA PHE A 584 -16.39 -12.29 -2.72
C PHE A 584 -15.07 -13.05 -2.87
N ASP A 585 -14.86 -13.68 -4.02
CA ASP A 585 -13.55 -14.22 -4.39
C ASP A 585 -12.65 -13.17 -5.08
N LEU A 586 -11.42 -13.56 -5.40
CA LEU A 586 -10.45 -12.69 -6.08
C LEU A 586 -10.85 -12.32 -7.52
N ARG A 587 -11.85 -13.01 -8.10
CA ARG A 587 -12.43 -12.69 -9.41
C ARG A 587 -13.68 -11.83 -9.28
N GLN A 588 -13.96 -11.32 -8.07
CA GLN A 588 -15.15 -10.52 -7.74
C GLN A 588 -16.46 -11.28 -7.99
N GLN A 589 -16.46 -12.61 -7.90
CA GLN A 589 -17.68 -13.41 -7.88
C GLN A 589 -18.20 -13.51 -6.45
N LEU A 590 -19.50 -13.33 -6.29
CA LEU A 590 -20.19 -13.46 -5.02
C LEU A 590 -20.60 -14.91 -4.78
N TRP A 591 -20.26 -15.41 -3.61
CA TRP A 591 -20.67 -16.71 -3.10
C TRP A 591 -21.60 -16.53 -1.91
N VAL A 592 -22.76 -17.18 -1.95
CA VAL A 592 -23.79 -17.09 -0.90
C VAL A 592 -24.05 -18.47 -0.33
N ALA A 593 -23.75 -18.68 0.95
CA ALA A 593 -24.05 -19.92 1.65
C ALA A 593 -25.56 -20.12 1.85
N SER A 594 -25.99 -21.38 1.95
CA SER A 594 -27.38 -21.79 2.05
C SER A 594 -27.58 -22.85 3.13
N ALA A 595 -28.55 -22.62 4.01
CA ALA A 595 -28.95 -23.60 5.02
C ALA A 595 -30.05 -24.56 4.52
N GLY A 596 -30.46 -24.47 3.26
CA GLY A 596 -31.53 -25.33 2.71
C GLY A 596 -31.11 -26.81 2.62
N GLN A 597 -31.93 -27.70 3.19
CA GLN A 597 -31.72 -29.15 3.17
C GLN A 597 -32.00 -29.80 1.80
N THR A 598 -32.74 -29.10 0.95
CA THR A 598 -33.13 -29.56 -0.40
C THR A 598 -32.67 -28.60 -1.49
N ALA A 599 -31.78 -27.67 -1.13
CA ALA A 599 -31.32 -26.56 -1.96
C ALA A 599 -29.84 -26.73 -2.29
N PRO A 600 -29.32 -26.05 -3.33
CA PRO A 600 -27.89 -25.95 -3.51
C PRO A 600 -27.25 -25.32 -2.25
N PRO A 601 -26.14 -25.90 -1.75
CA PRO A 601 -25.51 -25.50 -0.48
C PRO A 601 -24.79 -24.15 -0.58
N VAL A 602 -24.45 -23.72 -1.79
CA VAL A 602 -23.87 -22.42 -2.11
C VAL A 602 -24.41 -21.95 -3.47
N TYR A 603 -24.65 -20.65 -3.61
CA TYR A 603 -25.00 -19.99 -4.86
C TYR A 603 -23.84 -19.11 -5.34
N ARG A 604 -23.68 -18.98 -6.67
CA ARG A 604 -22.61 -18.17 -7.30
C ARG A 604 -23.20 -17.08 -8.19
N PHE A 605 -22.68 -15.86 -8.08
CA PHE A 605 -23.09 -14.70 -8.84
C PHE A 605 -21.88 -13.88 -9.29
N ASP A 606 -22.03 -13.05 -10.33
CA ASP A 606 -21.05 -12.00 -10.60
C ASP A 606 -21.29 -10.78 -9.69
N ALA A 607 -20.41 -9.78 -9.76
CA ALA A 607 -20.51 -8.57 -8.96
C ALA A 607 -21.75 -7.71 -9.24
N THR A 608 -22.49 -7.96 -10.32
CA THR A 608 -23.73 -7.26 -10.66
C THR A 608 -24.98 -7.96 -10.09
N GLY A 609 -24.81 -9.16 -9.51
CA GLY A 609 -25.90 -9.96 -8.97
C GLY A 609 -26.49 -10.95 -9.98
N LYS A 610 -25.88 -11.09 -11.16
CA LYS A 610 -26.32 -12.10 -12.14
C LYS A 610 -25.86 -13.48 -11.70
N ARG A 611 -26.80 -14.44 -11.69
CA ARG A 611 -26.52 -15.83 -11.30
C ARG A 611 -25.59 -16.49 -12.32
N LEU A 612 -24.52 -17.10 -11.81
CA LEU A 612 -23.57 -17.88 -12.59
C LEU A 612 -23.88 -19.37 -12.45
N PRO A 613 -23.59 -20.20 -13.48
CA PRO A 613 -23.73 -21.66 -13.36
C PRO A 613 -22.89 -22.20 -12.21
N LEU A 614 -23.34 -23.25 -11.53
CA LEU A 614 -22.53 -23.97 -10.55
C LEU A 614 -23.06 -25.39 -10.45
N GLN A 615 -22.17 -26.37 -10.66
CA GLN A 615 -22.44 -27.77 -10.43
C GLN A 615 -21.52 -28.26 -9.31
N LEU A 616 -22.10 -28.82 -8.25
CA LEU A 616 -21.33 -29.39 -7.15
C LEU A 616 -21.35 -30.91 -7.23
N GLN A 617 -20.19 -31.51 -6.99
CA GLN A 617 -19.99 -32.94 -6.90
C GLN A 617 -19.13 -33.27 -5.67
N GLY A 618 -19.01 -34.56 -5.33
CA GLY A 618 -18.26 -35.01 -4.15
C GLY A 618 -19.20 -35.30 -2.98
N ILE A 619 -18.78 -34.92 -1.77
CA ILE A 619 -19.61 -35.16 -0.58
C ILE A 619 -20.84 -34.24 -0.57
N ASP A 620 -21.94 -34.76 -0.04
CA ASP A 620 -23.10 -33.95 0.26
C ASP A 620 -22.80 -32.94 1.37
N VAL A 621 -23.20 -31.69 1.15
CA VAL A 621 -22.83 -30.51 1.94
C VAL A 621 -24.03 -29.60 2.24
N HIS A 622 -25.22 -30.13 2.47
CA HIS A 622 -26.36 -29.32 2.92
C HIS A 622 -26.13 -28.67 4.31
N GLY A 623 -26.88 -27.58 4.57
CA GLY A 623 -26.92 -26.92 5.88
C GLY A 623 -25.71 -26.01 6.18
N ILE A 624 -25.19 -25.30 5.18
CA ILE A 624 -23.97 -24.48 5.30
C ILE A 624 -24.25 -23.17 6.02
N MET A 625 -23.32 -22.76 6.89
CA MET A 625 -23.39 -21.49 7.60
C MET A 625 -22.53 -20.40 6.96
N ALA A 626 -21.26 -20.69 6.72
CA ALA A 626 -20.31 -19.71 6.20
C ALA A 626 -19.58 -20.20 4.95
N VAL A 627 -19.09 -19.24 4.17
CA VAL A 627 -18.24 -19.47 3.00
C VAL A 627 -17.13 -18.42 2.99
N ALA A 628 -15.88 -18.85 2.77
CA ALA A 628 -14.78 -17.97 2.39
C ALA A 628 -13.96 -18.59 1.27
N ASN A 629 -13.17 -17.78 0.59
CA ASN A 629 -12.32 -18.19 -0.54
C ASN A 629 -10.86 -17.94 -0.18
N ASP A 630 -9.94 -18.78 -0.65
CA ASP A 630 -8.50 -18.56 -0.51
C ASP A 630 -7.86 -17.93 -1.76
N SER A 631 -6.56 -17.63 -1.70
CA SER A 631 -5.85 -17.04 -2.84
C SER A 631 -5.76 -17.94 -4.09
N ARG A 632 -6.13 -19.22 -3.99
CA ARG A 632 -6.11 -20.20 -5.08
C ARG A 632 -7.50 -20.53 -5.61
N ASN A 633 -8.50 -19.70 -5.28
CA ASN A 633 -9.88 -19.91 -5.68
C ASN A 633 -10.50 -21.23 -5.17
N ARG A 634 -10.07 -21.66 -3.98
CA ARG A 634 -10.69 -22.77 -3.24
C ARG A 634 -11.63 -22.17 -2.20
N LEU A 635 -12.85 -22.71 -2.13
CA LEU A 635 -13.82 -22.30 -1.13
C LEU A 635 -13.69 -23.18 0.10
N TYR A 636 -13.91 -22.57 1.26
CA TYR A 636 -13.99 -23.22 2.56
C TYR A 636 -15.34 -22.88 3.14
N ILE A 637 -16.09 -23.92 3.50
CA ILE A 637 -17.44 -23.78 4.04
C ILE A 637 -17.55 -24.50 5.37
N THR A 638 -18.25 -23.90 6.32
CA THR A 638 -18.57 -24.54 7.60
C THR A 638 -19.87 -25.32 7.48
N ASN A 639 -19.83 -26.58 7.92
CA ASN A 639 -20.99 -27.46 7.96
C ASN A 639 -21.34 -27.80 9.43
N PRO A 640 -22.26 -27.04 10.05
CA PRO A 640 -22.80 -27.30 11.38
C PRO A 640 -23.28 -28.74 11.63
N LEU A 641 -23.95 -29.34 10.64
CA LEU A 641 -24.58 -30.66 10.79
C LEU A 641 -23.54 -31.79 10.88
N ARG A 642 -22.35 -31.56 10.33
CA ARG A 642 -21.27 -32.56 10.27
C ARG A 642 -20.07 -32.21 11.12
N ASN A 643 -20.02 -31.03 11.72
CA ASN A 643 -18.87 -30.52 12.50
C ASN A 643 -17.57 -30.44 11.67
N LEU A 644 -17.69 -30.07 10.39
CA LEU A 644 -16.57 -30.04 9.44
C LEU A 644 -16.40 -28.68 8.79
N VAL A 645 -15.16 -28.39 8.38
CA VAL A 645 -14.90 -27.55 7.22
C VAL A 645 -14.84 -28.42 5.99
N VAL A 646 -15.56 -28.01 4.94
CA VAL A 646 -15.49 -28.64 3.62
C VAL A 646 -14.76 -27.70 2.68
N ARG A 647 -13.83 -28.26 1.91
CA ARG A 647 -13.15 -27.54 0.83
C ARG A 647 -13.88 -27.83 -0.48
N ILE A 648 -14.17 -26.79 -1.25
CA ILE A 648 -14.63 -26.92 -2.63
C ILE A 648 -13.55 -26.40 -3.56
N THR A 649 -13.02 -27.29 -4.39
CA THR A 649 -12.04 -26.94 -5.43
C THR A 649 -12.76 -26.73 -6.75
N MET A 650 -12.59 -25.55 -7.35
CA MET A 650 -13.28 -25.15 -8.58
C MET A 650 -12.47 -25.50 -9.85
N SER A 651 -13.16 -26.07 -10.84
CA SER A 651 -12.70 -26.21 -12.23
C SER A 651 -13.79 -25.69 -13.17
N GLY A 652 -13.66 -24.42 -13.58
CA GLY A 652 -14.71 -23.72 -14.33
C GLY A 652 -16.00 -23.58 -13.52
N ASP A 653 -17.06 -24.23 -13.98
CA ASP A 653 -18.39 -24.23 -13.36
C ASP A 653 -18.64 -25.41 -12.43
N VAL A 654 -17.68 -26.36 -12.35
CA VAL A 654 -17.78 -27.55 -11.52
C VAL A 654 -16.95 -27.36 -10.25
N GLY A 655 -17.56 -27.56 -9.09
CA GLY A 655 -16.90 -27.57 -7.78
C GLY A 655 -16.89 -28.97 -7.17
N THR A 656 -15.72 -29.46 -6.79
CA THR A 656 -15.57 -30.75 -6.08
C THR A 656 -15.48 -30.49 -4.58
N ALA A 657 -16.49 -30.92 -3.82
CA ALA A 657 -16.56 -30.81 -2.37
C ALA A 657 -15.93 -32.03 -1.67
N GLU A 658 -15.02 -31.77 -0.73
CA GLU A 658 -14.33 -32.79 0.05
C GLU A 658 -14.14 -32.35 1.51
N PRO A 659 -14.20 -33.28 2.49
CA PRO A 659 -13.83 -32.95 3.88
C PRO A 659 -12.44 -32.33 3.92
N PHE A 660 -12.29 -31.19 4.60
CA PHE A 660 -11.00 -30.53 4.77
C PHE A 660 -10.44 -30.75 6.17
N ALA A 661 -11.24 -30.50 7.20
CA ALA A 661 -10.84 -30.62 8.59
C ALA A 661 -12.06 -30.76 9.50
N TYR A 662 -11.86 -31.39 10.67
CA TYR A 662 -12.80 -31.26 11.78
C TYR A 662 -12.78 -29.82 12.31
N ALA A 663 -13.94 -29.28 12.63
CA ALA A 663 -14.11 -27.85 12.92
C ALA A 663 -14.69 -27.58 14.31
N GLY A 664 -14.71 -28.57 15.20
CA GLY A 664 -15.42 -28.49 16.47
C GLY A 664 -16.95 -28.62 16.33
N PRO A 665 -17.69 -28.60 17.45
CA PRO A 665 -19.14 -28.76 17.45
C PRO A 665 -19.84 -27.48 16.96
N ASN A 666 -20.76 -27.63 16.02
CA ASN A 666 -21.58 -26.57 15.43
C ASN A 666 -20.74 -25.36 14.94
N PRO A 667 -19.87 -25.56 13.92
CA PRO A 667 -19.03 -24.51 13.37
C PRO A 667 -19.86 -23.42 12.68
N GLY A 668 -19.73 -22.18 13.15
CA GLY A 668 -20.43 -20.99 12.68
C GLY A 668 -19.68 -20.25 11.57
N GLY A 669 -19.41 -18.97 11.80
CA GLY A 669 -18.63 -18.08 10.94
C GLY A 669 -17.16 -18.51 10.84
N LEU A 670 -16.52 -18.15 9.73
CA LEU A 670 -15.11 -18.45 9.48
C LEU A 670 -14.41 -17.24 8.87
N VAL A 671 -13.15 -17.02 9.23
CA VAL A 671 -12.31 -15.92 8.72
C VAL A 671 -10.86 -16.38 8.57
N PHE A 672 -10.15 -15.88 7.56
CA PHE A 672 -8.71 -16.10 7.43
C PHE A 672 -7.94 -15.13 8.33
N ASN A 673 -6.92 -15.63 9.03
CA ASN A 673 -6.15 -14.84 10.00
C ASN A 673 -4.67 -14.63 9.60
N GLY A 674 -4.18 -15.35 8.59
CA GLY A 674 -2.78 -15.32 8.15
C GLY A 674 -2.36 -14.09 7.36
#